data_AF-A0A7X6XMB6-F1
#
_entry.id   AF-A0A7X6XMB6-F1
#
_cell.length_a   1.000
_cell.length_b   1.000
_cell.length_c   1.000
_cell.angle_alpha   90.00
_cell.angle_beta   90.00
_cell.angle_gamma   90.00
#
_symmetry.space_group_name_H-M   'P 1'
#
loop_
_entity.id
_entity.type
_entity.pdbx_description
1 polymer ?
#
loop_
_entity_poly.entity_id
_entity_poly.type
_entity_poly.pdbx_seq_one_letter_code
_entity_poly.pdbx_strand_id
1 'polypeptide(L)'
;MRESARTVRTAWWRAVGALLALVATAATAAPEAPQKQVVHRTVAVVEGFEDPAMAWSTAPGGGFRATLRRVREKPYRGGGCARVDFETVPGRHDTWARFERKLDPPQDWSGSEGLALAVRAAQPATYWFVLQFRDARGRLFAKSLSSMHLPPAWTVKREVFSAFQPPADGGDPKPDLTAVQAVAIEIGPPAGVKNTLWFDEVSRYTREERLPAVFLTTNRPRSHFFTRGEAVELRLRVTEPPGMVSLHARDFADRVVWQREVTVPDEQEVRVPFDPRRLGHFRVTAALASAADEDGAAPDSPDAATVPLAIVPPAPKAAEQTRPASVFGLLGTSATTTPDAGASCEFYPTLGAKWAYFAHWGWNNVEPEPGRWQWQPTPEEARAPLRHGVSQICVLYQTPRWATDAPADDDRFMRYPPKDWGGWERYVRTVVRRWRALMPHPRVYEIWPEPIYPWGWKGTADQLAKAYRLAARAAKEEDPDGVVLGYVDVGPLLSLAQDLFAREVLPLLDGVSTHAYLPADRSPEASGFVENLRQLKLLMRRHGGEKPIWLTEQGWNVCPEGPVDDATQARYLVRAVTLALYEQARAFLFFYLCDYSPKDQPGREDYGMFYNTDPQRVWGPTSVAPRPAAAAYTVMTRMLEGARCLGRMRLTPSGSYGFAFRGRQGPLYVLWREQGRAGTPLRIRGDAVQVTDLMGNTRRLAARAGRVLVPLSPNPVCLRGDVVWQPAGDDGWATPPPQPRLAVTPDVPSASAGGTTAFSVTVRNPTNTWLDVTVQARVPAGVTADPPAARVRLGNYGVATCRFALSVANDVMPGEQVVLLEATTEGRRFAERPVTIRVGK
;
A
#
# COMPACT_ATOMS: atom_id res chain seq x y z
N MET A 1 1.68 -29.37 57.28
CA MET A 1 1.34 -30.30 56.17
C MET A 1 0.68 -29.64 54.95
N ARG A 2 -0.24 -28.67 55.10
CA ARG A 2 -0.85 -27.97 53.93
C ARG A 2 0.08 -26.97 53.21
N GLU A 3 1.12 -26.45 53.88
CA GLU A 3 2.11 -25.56 53.25
C GLU A 3 3.17 -26.31 52.42
N SER A 4 3.69 -27.44 52.89
CA SER A 4 4.65 -28.24 52.11
C SER A 4 4.05 -28.78 50.79
N ALA A 5 2.73 -29.04 50.75
CA ALA A 5 2.04 -29.46 49.54
C ALA A 5 1.93 -28.32 48.49
N ARG A 6 1.90 -27.05 48.91
CA ARG A 6 1.87 -25.90 47.99
C ARG A 6 3.22 -25.66 47.34
N THR A 7 4.31 -25.83 48.08
CA THR A 7 5.69 -25.62 47.58
C THR A 7 6.11 -26.69 46.58
N VAL A 8 5.71 -27.95 46.81
CA VAL A 8 5.97 -29.05 45.85
C VAL A 8 5.15 -28.89 44.57
N ARG A 9 3.89 -28.44 44.65
CA ARG A 9 3.05 -28.17 43.46
C ARG A 9 3.59 -27.04 42.59
N THR A 10 4.15 -25.99 43.18
CA THR A 10 4.75 -24.87 42.43
C THR A 10 6.08 -25.25 41.79
N ALA A 11 6.88 -26.10 42.42
CA ALA A 11 8.08 -26.68 41.81
C ALA A 11 7.74 -27.60 40.63
N TRP A 12 6.66 -28.40 40.74
CA TRP A 12 6.16 -29.25 39.66
C TRP A 12 5.64 -28.44 38.47
N TRP A 13 4.92 -27.33 38.70
CA TRP A 13 4.48 -26.43 37.62
C TRP A 13 5.62 -25.66 36.94
N ARG A 14 6.70 -25.35 37.67
CA ARG A 14 7.92 -24.78 37.06
C ARG A 14 8.71 -25.82 36.26
N ALA A 15 8.77 -27.07 36.70
CA ALA A 15 9.38 -28.16 35.96
C ALA A 15 8.57 -28.54 34.71
N VAL A 16 7.23 -28.55 34.78
CA VAL A 16 6.35 -28.73 33.61
C VAL A 16 6.39 -27.52 32.68
N GLY A 17 6.48 -26.30 33.22
CA GLY A 17 6.72 -25.09 32.42
C GLY A 17 8.07 -25.12 31.71
N ALA A 18 9.11 -25.66 32.35
CA ALA A 18 10.43 -25.87 31.75
C ALA A 18 10.44 -27.05 30.76
N LEU A 19 9.65 -28.10 30.99
CA LEU A 19 9.50 -29.23 30.06
C LEU A 19 8.63 -28.88 28.85
N LEU A 20 7.66 -27.98 28.98
CA LEU A 20 6.91 -27.42 27.85
C LEU A 20 7.70 -26.31 27.14
N ALA A 21 8.56 -25.57 27.85
CA ALA A 21 9.64 -24.79 27.24
C ALA A 21 10.73 -25.70 26.63
N LEU A 22 10.74 -26.99 26.96
CA LEU A 22 11.49 -28.04 26.26
C LEU A 22 10.64 -28.74 25.20
N VAL A 23 9.32 -28.51 25.08
CA VAL A 23 8.51 -28.81 23.88
C VAL A 23 8.50 -27.60 22.93
N ALA A 24 9.11 -26.49 23.37
CA ALA A 24 9.95 -25.66 22.49
C ALA A 24 11.20 -26.41 21.95
N THR A 25 11.27 -27.74 22.07
CA THR A 25 12.13 -28.59 21.23
C THR A 25 11.70 -28.53 19.78
N ALA A 26 12.69 -28.18 18.95
CA ALA A 26 12.75 -28.36 17.51
C ALA A 26 11.74 -27.48 16.74
N ALA A 27 11.97 -26.19 16.50
CA ALA A 27 13.25 -25.52 16.26
C ALA A 27 14.17 -26.26 15.27
N THR A 28 13.61 -27.12 14.43
CA THR A 28 14.10 -27.51 13.11
C THR A 28 12.89 -28.11 12.42
N ALA A 29 12.10 -27.30 11.71
CA ALA A 29 11.51 -27.86 10.50
C ALA A 29 12.70 -28.48 9.77
N ALA A 30 12.67 -29.80 9.55
CA ALA A 30 13.66 -30.42 8.69
C ALA A 30 13.76 -29.51 7.46
N PRO A 31 14.96 -29.06 7.03
CA PRO A 31 15.06 -28.24 5.84
C PRO A 31 14.31 -29.01 4.75
N GLU A 32 13.25 -28.40 4.21
CA GLU A 32 12.55 -28.97 3.07
C GLU A 32 13.63 -29.41 2.08
N ALA A 33 13.50 -30.63 1.56
CA ALA A 33 14.43 -31.12 0.56
C ALA A 33 14.57 -30.03 -0.51
N PRO A 34 15.80 -29.57 -0.82
CA PRO A 34 15.97 -28.39 -1.63
C PRO A 34 15.27 -28.60 -2.98
N GLN A 35 14.35 -27.70 -3.32
CA GLN A 35 13.60 -27.82 -4.57
C GLN A 35 14.56 -27.60 -5.74
N LYS A 36 14.48 -28.49 -6.73
CA LYS A 36 15.18 -28.30 -8.00
C LYS A 36 14.58 -27.08 -8.71
N GLN A 37 15.44 -26.24 -9.24
CA GLN A 37 15.06 -25.15 -10.13
C GLN A 37 15.18 -25.62 -11.59
N VAL A 38 14.28 -25.13 -12.43
CA VAL A 38 14.40 -25.29 -13.89
C VAL A 38 15.35 -24.21 -14.38
N VAL A 39 16.52 -24.63 -14.87
CA VAL A 39 17.52 -23.76 -15.49
C VAL A 39 17.44 -23.90 -17.00
N HIS A 40 17.51 -22.77 -17.70
CA HIS A 40 17.52 -22.73 -19.16
C HIS A 40 18.95 -22.60 -19.68
N ARG A 41 19.63 -23.73 -19.87
CA ARG A 41 21.01 -23.78 -20.36
C ARG A 41 21.05 -23.40 -21.84
N THR A 42 21.87 -22.39 -22.17
CA THR A 42 22.09 -22.04 -23.57
C THR A 42 22.82 -23.18 -24.29
N VAL A 43 22.20 -23.71 -25.34
CA VAL A 43 22.76 -24.73 -26.24
C VAL A 43 23.70 -24.07 -27.24
N ALA A 44 23.24 -22.99 -27.88
CA ALA A 44 24.00 -22.22 -28.85
C ALA A 44 23.41 -20.83 -29.05
N VAL A 45 24.26 -19.86 -29.35
CA VAL A 45 23.86 -18.54 -29.83
C VAL A 45 23.44 -18.64 -31.29
N VAL A 46 22.22 -18.23 -31.60
CA VAL A 46 21.70 -18.14 -32.98
C VAL A 46 22.18 -16.84 -33.62
N GLU A 47 22.19 -15.77 -32.83
CA GLU A 47 22.65 -14.43 -33.23
C GLU A 47 23.23 -13.70 -32.01
N GLY A 48 24.50 -13.29 -32.13
CA GLY A 48 25.19 -12.38 -31.19
C GLY A 48 25.39 -10.98 -31.76
N PHE A 49 24.93 -10.73 -32.99
CA PHE A 49 25.02 -9.45 -33.69
C PHE A 49 26.46 -8.93 -33.88
N GLU A 50 27.44 -9.85 -33.94
CA GLU A 50 28.87 -9.56 -34.08
C GLU A 50 29.37 -9.45 -35.54
N ASP A 51 28.79 -10.24 -36.45
CA ASP A 51 29.22 -10.35 -37.85
C ASP A 51 28.56 -9.26 -38.73
N PRO A 52 29.33 -8.34 -39.35
CA PRO A 52 28.80 -7.33 -40.27
C PRO A 52 28.22 -7.92 -41.56
N ALA A 53 28.60 -9.14 -41.96
CA ALA A 53 28.16 -9.79 -43.20
C ALA A 53 26.74 -10.39 -43.11
N MET A 54 26.15 -10.49 -41.92
CA MET A 54 24.83 -11.09 -41.70
C MET A 54 23.72 -10.03 -41.67
N ALA A 55 22.97 -9.87 -42.76
CA ALA A 55 21.91 -8.85 -42.88
C ALA A 55 20.57 -9.30 -42.26
N TRP A 56 19.89 -8.37 -41.58
CA TRP A 56 18.49 -8.52 -41.15
C TRP A 56 17.59 -7.66 -42.03
N SER A 57 16.45 -8.20 -42.47
CA SER A 57 15.41 -7.41 -43.14
C SER A 57 14.52 -6.74 -42.10
N THR A 58 14.01 -5.55 -42.44
CA THR A 58 13.15 -4.76 -41.56
C THR A 58 11.82 -4.45 -42.22
N ALA A 59 10.71 -4.78 -41.57
CA ALA A 59 9.37 -4.40 -42.01
C ALA A 59 8.67 -3.58 -40.91
N PRO A 60 8.52 -2.25 -41.07
CA PRO A 60 7.79 -1.43 -40.12
C PRO A 60 6.28 -1.46 -40.41
N GLY A 61 5.46 -1.51 -39.35
CA GLY A 61 4.02 -1.32 -39.40
C GLY A 61 3.58 -0.07 -38.63
N GLY A 62 2.51 0.56 -39.11
CA GLY A 62 1.75 1.53 -38.33
C GLY A 62 2.50 2.71 -37.70
N GLY A 63 3.20 3.54 -38.48
CA GLY A 63 3.79 4.80 -37.98
C GLY A 63 5.07 4.64 -37.15
N PHE A 64 5.59 3.42 -37.04
CA PHE A 64 6.88 3.12 -36.44
C PHE A 64 8.02 3.62 -37.36
N ARG A 65 8.77 4.64 -36.92
CA ARG A 65 10.01 5.08 -37.59
C ARG A 65 11.20 4.58 -36.76
N ALA A 66 11.98 3.67 -37.32
CA ALA A 66 13.18 3.15 -36.67
C ALA A 66 14.37 3.10 -37.62
N THR A 67 15.55 3.19 -37.03
CA THR A 67 16.82 2.90 -37.70
C THR A 67 17.51 1.79 -36.91
N LEU A 68 17.62 0.61 -37.52
CA LEU A 68 18.47 -0.46 -36.99
C LEU A 68 19.92 -0.15 -37.36
N ARG A 69 20.79 -0.06 -36.35
CA ARG A 69 22.25 0.11 -36.52
C ARG A 69 22.96 -0.95 -35.68
N ARG A 70 23.89 -1.68 -36.28
CA ARG A 70 24.79 -2.56 -35.52
C ARG A 70 25.84 -1.68 -34.83
N VAL A 71 26.06 -1.89 -33.54
CA VAL A 71 27.01 -1.09 -32.76
C VAL A 71 27.87 -1.96 -31.87
N ARG A 72 29.11 -1.53 -31.61
CA ARG A 72 29.94 -2.07 -30.53
C ARG A 72 29.83 -1.14 -29.33
N GLU A 73 28.79 -1.33 -28.54
CA GLU A 73 28.55 -0.61 -27.28
C GLU A 73 28.53 -1.64 -26.13
N LYS A 74 29.15 -1.32 -24.98
CA LYS A 74 29.51 -2.24 -23.86
C LYS A 74 28.64 -3.52 -23.76
N PRO A 75 29.19 -4.73 -23.92
CA PRO A 75 28.38 -5.94 -24.10
C PRO A 75 27.97 -6.64 -22.78
N TYR A 76 26.86 -7.40 -22.84
CA TYR A 76 26.40 -8.38 -21.84
C TYR A 76 27.42 -9.51 -21.60
N ARG A 77 28.09 -9.94 -22.67
CA ARG A 77 29.31 -10.77 -22.73
C ARG A 77 30.06 -10.44 -24.02
N GLY A 78 31.39 -10.33 -23.97
CA GLY A 78 32.25 -9.79 -25.02
C GLY A 78 31.87 -10.13 -26.48
N GLY A 79 31.47 -9.10 -27.24
CA GLY A 79 31.33 -9.11 -28.70
C GLY A 79 29.94 -8.66 -29.19
N GLY A 80 29.82 -7.44 -29.76
CA GLY A 80 28.65 -7.01 -30.56
C GLY A 80 27.29 -6.79 -29.87
N CYS A 81 26.42 -5.96 -30.46
CA CYS A 81 24.97 -5.91 -30.21
C CYS A 81 24.26 -5.19 -31.38
N ALA A 82 22.94 -5.42 -31.53
CA ALA A 82 22.12 -4.65 -32.47
C ALA A 82 21.37 -3.53 -31.74
N ARG A 83 21.58 -2.29 -32.17
CA ARG A 83 20.90 -1.11 -31.63
C ARG A 83 19.74 -0.69 -32.52
N VAL A 84 18.57 -0.52 -31.93
CA VAL A 84 17.38 0.03 -32.58
C VAL A 84 17.04 1.36 -31.92
N ASP A 85 17.31 2.45 -32.64
CA ASP A 85 16.77 3.76 -32.28
C ASP A 85 15.41 3.92 -32.96
N PHE A 86 14.37 4.23 -32.17
CA PHE A 86 13.03 4.38 -32.70
C PHE A 86 12.24 5.50 -32.01
N GLU A 87 11.21 5.97 -32.73
CA GLU A 87 10.23 6.92 -32.24
C GLU A 87 8.83 6.49 -32.74
N THR A 88 7.86 6.42 -31.83
CA THR A 88 6.47 6.12 -32.16
C THR A 88 5.58 7.34 -32.12
N VAL A 89 4.56 7.35 -32.96
CA VAL A 89 3.62 8.48 -33.07
C VAL A 89 2.69 8.50 -31.84
N PRO A 90 2.56 9.62 -31.12
CA PRO A 90 1.59 9.76 -30.04
C PRO A 90 0.16 9.44 -30.49
N GLY A 91 -0.60 8.71 -29.65
CA GLY A 91 -2.00 8.35 -29.92
C GLY A 91 -2.20 7.25 -30.97
N ARG A 92 -1.11 6.67 -31.51
CA ARG A 92 -1.16 5.60 -32.51
C ARG A 92 -0.70 4.27 -31.89
N HIS A 93 -1.61 3.30 -31.79
CA HIS A 93 -1.39 2.05 -31.05
C HIS A 93 -1.03 0.82 -31.92
N ASP A 94 -1.03 0.95 -33.26
CA ASP A 94 -0.65 -0.10 -34.23
C ASP A 94 0.85 -0.07 -34.60
N THR A 95 1.71 0.46 -33.73
CA THR A 95 3.14 0.65 -34.00
C THR A 95 3.95 -0.62 -33.73
N TRP A 96 4.57 -1.20 -34.75
CA TRP A 96 5.45 -2.37 -34.60
C TRP A 96 6.58 -2.41 -35.64
N ALA A 97 7.63 -3.18 -35.36
CA ALA A 97 8.62 -3.56 -36.35
C ALA A 97 9.01 -5.02 -36.24
N ARG A 98 9.19 -5.65 -37.40
CA ARG A 98 9.74 -6.99 -37.52
C ARG A 98 11.14 -6.94 -38.10
N PHE A 99 12.05 -7.62 -37.43
CA PHE A 99 13.40 -7.91 -37.85
C PHE A 99 13.46 -9.39 -38.20
N GLU A 100 13.84 -9.77 -39.41
CA GLU A 100 13.98 -11.19 -39.80
C GLU A 100 15.37 -11.47 -40.38
N ARG A 101 15.90 -12.66 -40.05
CA ARG A 101 17.15 -13.20 -40.58
C ARG A 101 16.92 -14.59 -41.15
N LYS A 102 17.40 -14.80 -42.37
CA LYS A 102 17.54 -16.13 -42.98
C LYS A 102 18.74 -16.85 -42.37
N LEU A 103 18.57 -18.14 -42.07
CA LEU A 103 19.64 -19.04 -41.66
C LEU A 103 20.13 -19.77 -42.92
N ASP A 104 21.32 -19.40 -43.38
CA ASP A 104 21.93 -19.96 -44.59
C ASP A 104 23.39 -20.41 -44.29
N PRO A 105 23.66 -21.73 -44.25
CA PRO A 105 22.72 -22.82 -44.46
C PRO A 105 21.67 -22.93 -43.31
N PRO A 106 20.52 -23.61 -43.54
CA PRO A 106 19.55 -23.94 -42.49
C PRO A 106 20.20 -24.68 -41.32
N GLN A 107 19.70 -24.46 -40.10
CA GLN A 107 20.30 -24.98 -38.87
C GLN A 107 19.48 -26.12 -38.26
N ASP A 108 20.16 -27.16 -37.74
CA ASP A 108 19.51 -28.21 -36.95
C ASP A 108 19.32 -27.77 -35.49
N TRP A 109 18.06 -27.68 -35.07
CA TRP A 109 17.60 -27.28 -33.75
C TRP A 109 17.00 -28.44 -32.95
N SER A 110 17.14 -29.69 -33.41
CA SER A 110 16.48 -30.86 -32.81
C SER A 110 16.88 -31.13 -31.36
N GLY A 111 18.07 -30.71 -30.94
CA GLY A 111 18.55 -30.81 -29.55
C GLY A 111 18.18 -29.62 -28.65
N SER A 112 17.29 -28.74 -29.09
CA SER A 112 16.88 -27.54 -28.35
C SER A 112 15.41 -27.63 -27.95
N GLU A 113 15.08 -27.12 -26.77
CA GLU A 113 13.70 -27.08 -26.30
C GLU A 113 13.03 -25.74 -26.55
N GLY A 114 13.76 -24.65 -26.68
CA GLY A 114 13.19 -23.35 -27.04
C GLY A 114 14.22 -22.28 -27.36
N LEU A 115 13.76 -21.03 -27.41
CA LEU A 115 14.58 -19.84 -27.66
C LEU A 115 14.61 -18.91 -26.44
N ALA A 116 15.65 -18.09 -26.33
CA ALA A 116 15.76 -17.01 -25.37
C ALA A 116 16.24 -15.73 -26.06
N LEU A 117 15.82 -14.58 -25.52
CA LEU A 117 16.17 -13.25 -26.02
C LEU A 117 16.81 -12.43 -24.89
N ALA A 118 18.01 -11.92 -25.12
CA ALA A 118 18.66 -10.95 -24.24
C ALA A 118 18.52 -9.54 -24.84
N VAL A 119 17.86 -8.64 -24.10
CA VAL A 119 17.54 -7.28 -24.56
C VAL A 119 17.64 -6.26 -23.41
N ARG A 120 17.99 -5.01 -23.75
CA ARG A 120 18.07 -3.87 -22.81
C ARG A 120 17.56 -2.58 -23.44
N ALA A 121 17.18 -1.62 -22.60
CA ALA A 121 16.59 -0.35 -23.02
C ALA A 121 17.31 0.86 -22.40
N ALA A 122 17.36 1.98 -23.13
CA ALA A 122 18.02 3.19 -22.64
C ALA A 122 17.19 3.86 -21.54
N GLN A 123 15.87 3.87 -21.72
CA GLN A 123 14.87 4.38 -20.79
C GLN A 123 13.89 3.26 -20.42
N PRO A 124 13.30 3.30 -19.22
CA PRO A 124 12.37 2.27 -18.83
C PRO A 124 11.08 2.37 -19.64
N ALA A 125 10.62 1.26 -20.19
CA ALA A 125 9.36 1.17 -20.90
C ALA A 125 8.89 -0.28 -21.01
N THR A 126 7.61 -0.47 -21.26
CA THR A 126 7.00 -1.78 -21.46
C THR A 126 6.79 -2.05 -22.94
N TYR A 127 7.20 -3.23 -23.40
CA TYR A 127 7.20 -3.63 -24.80
C TYR A 127 6.55 -5.01 -24.93
N TRP A 128 5.83 -5.27 -26.01
CA TRP A 128 5.58 -6.66 -26.38
C TRP A 128 6.61 -7.10 -27.41
N PHE A 129 6.97 -8.38 -27.35
CA PHE A 129 7.93 -9.01 -28.24
C PHE A 129 7.31 -10.31 -28.78
N VAL A 130 7.55 -10.61 -30.05
CA VAL A 130 7.23 -11.92 -30.63
C VAL A 130 8.50 -12.48 -31.23
N LEU A 131 8.85 -13.70 -30.86
CA LEU A 131 9.97 -14.41 -31.47
C LEU A 131 9.41 -15.48 -32.39
N GLN A 132 9.90 -15.48 -33.62
CA GLN A 132 9.36 -16.30 -34.70
C GLN A 132 10.50 -17.10 -35.34
N PHE A 133 10.19 -18.27 -35.88
CA PHE A 133 11.13 -19.03 -36.69
C PHE A 133 10.40 -19.80 -37.79
N ARG A 134 11.13 -20.18 -38.84
CA ARG A 134 10.63 -21.04 -39.92
C ARG A 134 11.23 -22.43 -39.82
N ASP A 135 10.37 -23.45 -39.68
CA ASP A 135 10.80 -24.85 -39.59
C ASP A 135 11.36 -25.39 -40.92
N ALA A 136 11.78 -26.66 -40.94
CA ALA A 136 12.32 -27.31 -42.14
C ALA A 136 11.39 -27.27 -43.37
N ARG A 137 10.09 -27.11 -43.15
CA ARG A 137 9.04 -27.06 -44.18
C ARG A 137 8.63 -25.63 -44.53
N GLY A 138 9.33 -24.64 -43.99
CA GLY A 138 9.05 -23.21 -44.18
C GLY A 138 7.86 -22.68 -43.40
N ARG A 139 7.25 -23.50 -42.51
CA ARG A 139 6.10 -23.09 -41.69
C ARG A 139 6.56 -22.12 -40.61
N LEU A 140 5.83 -21.02 -40.45
CA LEU A 140 6.13 -19.99 -39.46
C LEU A 140 5.56 -20.41 -38.10
N PHE A 141 6.43 -20.47 -37.10
CA PHE A 141 6.05 -20.61 -35.71
C PHE A 141 6.33 -19.28 -35.02
N ALA A 142 5.34 -18.77 -34.28
CA ALA A 142 5.44 -17.52 -33.54
C ALA A 142 5.06 -17.77 -32.08
N LYS A 143 5.83 -17.18 -31.16
CA LYS A 143 5.46 -17.13 -29.75
C LYS A 143 5.56 -15.70 -29.26
N SER A 144 4.41 -15.16 -28.84
CA SER A 144 4.32 -13.86 -28.21
C SER A 144 4.80 -13.95 -26.77
N LEU A 145 5.55 -12.95 -26.34
CA LEU A 145 5.66 -12.61 -24.93
C LEU A 145 4.43 -11.80 -24.53
N SER A 146 3.99 -11.95 -23.27
CA SER A 146 3.21 -10.90 -22.61
C SER A 146 4.09 -9.66 -22.41
N SER A 147 3.47 -8.51 -22.14
CA SER A 147 4.13 -7.21 -22.00
C SER A 147 5.36 -7.28 -21.07
N MET A 148 6.54 -7.03 -21.62
CA MET A 148 7.81 -7.03 -20.91
C MET A 148 8.23 -5.61 -20.53
N HIS A 149 8.25 -5.29 -19.24
CA HIS A 149 8.90 -4.08 -18.74
C HIS A 149 10.43 -4.23 -18.79
N LEU A 150 11.10 -3.28 -19.44
CA LEU A 150 12.55 -3.14 -19.45
C LEU A 150 12.94 -1.96 -18.54
N PRO A 151 13.81 -2.16 -17.52
CA PRO A 151 14.27 -1.08 -16.64
C PRO A 151 15.23 -0.12 -17.38
N PRO A 152 15.59 1.04 -16.78
CA PRO A 152 16.59 1.92 -17.35
C PRO A 152 18.00 1.31 -17.26
N ALA A 153 18.90 1.77 -18.14
CA ALA A 153 20.32 1.45 -18.14
C ALA A 153 20.64 -0.01 -18.52
N TRP A 154 21.93 -0.32 -18.68
CA TRP A 154 22.54 -1.52 -19.26
C TRP A 154 22.20 -2.88 -18.59
N THR A 155 21.09 -2.97 -17.87
CA THR A 155 20.52 -4.21 -17.33
C THR A 155 19.96 -5.03 -18.48
N VAL A 156 20.54 -6.21 -18.71
CA VAL A 156 20.13 -7.12 -19.76
C VAL A 156 19.04 -8.01 -19.20
N LYS A 157 17.85 -7.96 -19.79
CA LYS A 157 16.78 -8.89 -19.46
C LYS A 157 16.84 -10.06 -20.43
N ARG A 158 17.06 -11.27 -19.90
CA ARG A 158 16.99 -12.52 -20.66
C ARG A 158 15.64 -13.18 -20.46
N GLU A 159 14.82 -13.18 -21.49
CA GLU A 159 13.48 -13.78 -21.47
C GLU A 159 13.49 -15.12 -22.21
N VAL A 160 12.81 -16.13 -21.65
CA VAL A 160 12.82 -17.50 -22.20
C VAL A 160 11.43 -17.89 -22.70
N PHE A 161 11.36 -18.36 -23.94
CA PHE A 161 10.10 -18.70 -24.59
C PHE A 161 9.67 -20.13 -24.23
N SER A 162 8.36 -20.41 -24.16
CA SER A 162 7.82 -21.75 -23.90
C SER A 162 8.45 -22.81 -24.81
N ALA A 163 8.60 -24.04 -24.32
CA ALA A 163 9.20 -25.11 -25.11
C ALA A 163 8.48 -25.32 -26.47
N PHE A 164 9.18 -25.88 -27.46
CA PHE A 164 8.66 -26.24 -28.80
C PHE A 164 7.64 -27.39 -28.74
N GLN A 165 6.59 -27.23 -27.93
CA GLN A 165 5.51 -28.17 -27.73
C GLN A 165 4.22 -27.67 -28.41
N PRO A 166 3.37 -28.59 -28.89
CA PRO A 166 2.04 -28.25 -29.37
C PRO A 166 1.18 -27.69 -28.23
N PRO A 167 0.19 -26.84 -28.53
CA PRO A 167 -0.75 -26.37 -27.52
C PRO A 167 -1.61 -27.54 -26.99
N ALA A 168 -2.02 -27.46 -25.72
CA ALA A 168 -2.69 -28.55 -24.99
C ALA A 168 -4.06 -28.96 -25.58
N ASP A 169 -4.61 -28.13 -26.46
CA ASP A 169 -5.87 -28.32 -27.20
C ASP A 169 -5.69 -29.05 -28.54
N GLY A 170 -4.47 -29.48 -28.89
CA GLY A 170 -4.22 -30.44 -29.98
C GLY A 170 -4.31 -29.88 -31.41
N GLY A 171 -4.29 -28.56 -31.59
CA GLY A 171 -4.56 -27.92 -32.88
C GLY A 171 -3.38 -27.84 -33.88
N ASP A 172 -2.14 -27.69 -33.42
CA ASP A 172 -0.98 -27.47 -34.31
C ASP A 172 0.07 -28.61 -34.21
N PRO A 173 0.60 -29.10 -35.36
CA PRO A 173 1.64 -30.13 -35.37
C PRO A 173 2.98 -29.61 -34.82
N LYS A 174 3.74 -30.49 -34.15
CA LYS A 174 5.10 -30.19 -33.65
C LYS A 174 6.00 -29.59 -34.76
N PRO A 175 6.78 -28.54 -34.47
CA PRO A 175 7.69 -27.94 -35.45
C PRO A 175 8.78 -28.93 -35.88
N ASP A 176 9.14 -28.89 -37.17
CA ASP A 176 10.23 -29.69 -37.73
C ASP A 176 11.58 -28.95 -37.57
N LEU A 177 12.28 -29.26 -36.49
CA LEU A 177 13.48 -28.54 -36.08
C LEU A 177 14.76 -28.99 -36.79
N THR A 178 14.68 -29.95 -37.72
CA THR A 178 15.87 -30.55 -38.37
C THR A 178 16.61 -29.61 -39.31
N ALA A 179 15.92 -28.61 -39.87
CA ALA A 179 16.49 -27.66 -40.84
C ALA A 179 15.80 -26.28 -40.76
N VAL A 180 15.90 -25.61 -39.62
CA VAL A 180 15.29 -24.28 -39.40
C VAL A 180 15.90 -23.25 -40.35
N GLN A 181 15.02 -22.52 -41.05
CA GLN A 181 15.37 -21.69 -42.21
C GLN A 181 15.50 -20.20 -41.90
N ALA A 182 14.83 -19.71 -40.84
CA ALA A 182 14.83 -18.29 -40.48
C ALA A 182 14.45 -18.08 -39.01
N VAL A 183 14.86 -16.94 -38.46
CA VAL A 183 14.43 -16.42 -37.15
C VAL A 183 14.02 -14.95 -37.29
N ALA A 184 12.99 -14.52 -36.59
CA ALA A 184 12.54 -13.13 -36.57
C ALA A 184 12.18 -12.67 -35.17
N ILE A 185 12.36 -11.37 -34.92
CA ILE A 185 11.96 -10.66 -33.72
C ILE A 185 10.99 -9.57 -34.15
N GLU A 186 9.78 -9.61 -33.61
CA GLU A 186 8.80 -8.55 -33.74
C GLU A 186 8.73 -7.79 -32.42
N ILE A 187 8.65 -6.46 -32.50
CA ILE A 187 8.53 -5.59 -31.33
C ILE A 187 7.39 -4.60 -31.52
N GLY A 188 6.68 -4.32 -30.44
CA GLY A 188 5.77 -3.17 -30.38
C GLY A 188 5.91 -2.40 -29.07
N PRO A 189 6.41 -1.16 -29.14
CA PRO A 189 6.47 -0.26 -27.99
C PRO A 189 5.12 0.46 -27.77
N PRO A 190 4.97 1.21 -26.67
CA PRO A 190 3.83 2.09 -26.46
C PRO A 190 3.82 3.27 -27.45
N ALA A 191 2.65 3.88 -27.63
CA ALA A 191 2.49 5.09 -28.44
C ALA A 191 3.24 6.29 -27.81
N GLY A 192 3.87 7.14 -28.64
CA GLY A 192 4.54 8.36 -28.20
C GLY A 192 5.88 8.15 -27.47
N VAL A 193 6.53 7.00 -27.65
CA VAL A 193 7.80 6.67 -27.02
C VAL A 193 8.96 6.91 -27.97
N LYS A 194 9.98 7.60 -27.48
CA LYS A 194 11.30 7.71 -28.11
C LYS A 194 12.32 6.99 -27.24
N ASN A 195 12.87 5.90 -27.75
CA ASN A 195 13.81 5.10 -26.97
C ASN A 195 14.84 4.39 -27.86
N THR A 196 15.83 3.78 -27.21
CA THR A 196 16.84 2.93 -27.84
C THR A 196 16.79 1.56 -27.19
N LEU A 197 16.72 0.50 -28.01
CA LEU A 197 16.87 -0.89 -27.57
C LEU A 197 18.21 -1.44 -28.06
N TRP A 198 18.81 -2.30 -27.26
CA TRP A 198 19.91 -3.16 -27.70
C TRP A 198 19.47 -4.63 -27.58
N PHE A 199 19.61 -5.36 -28.68
CA PHE A 199 19.50 -6.81 -28.70
C PHE A 199 20.90 -7.37 -28.58
N ASP A 200 21.15 -8.05 -27.46
CA ASP A 200 22.46 -8.59 -27.13
C ASP A 200 22.60 -10.03 -27.64
N GLU A 201 21.54 -10.85 -27.56
CA GLU A 201 21.61 -12.26 -27.96
C GLU A 201 20.24 -12.84 -28.32
N VAL A 202 20.18 -13.65 -29.37
CA VAL A 202 19.15 -14.69 -29.55
C VAL A 202 19.82 -16.05 -29.41
N SER A 203 19.34 -16.88 -28.49
CA SER A 203 19.94 -18.19 -28.21
C SER A 203 18.92 -19.31 -28.12
N ARG A 204 19.38 -20.54 -28.34
CA ARG A 204 18.63 -21.77 -28.11
C ARG A 204 18.92 -22.30 -26.73
N TYR A 205 17.94 -22.90 -26.07
CA TYR A 205 18.11 -23.47 -24.74
C TYR A 205 17.57 -24.89 -24.61
N THR A 206 18.07 -25.62 -23.61
CA THR A 206 17.46 -26.83 -23.02
C THR A 206 17.13 -26.56 -21.55
N ARG A 207 16.08 -27.18 -21.04
CA ARG A 207 15.71 -27.17 -19.62
C ARG A 207 16.51 -28.22 -18.90
N GLU A 208 17.01 -27.84 -17.75
CA GLU A 208 17.72 -28.72 -16.83
C GLU A 208 17.14 -28.50 -15.44
N GLU A 209 16.66 -29.57 -14.80
CA GLU A 209 16.26 -29.50 -13.40
C GLU A 209 17.45 -29.83 -12.50
N ARG A 210 17.99 -28.80 -11.84
CA ARG A 210 19.10 -28.96 -10.89
C ARG A 210 18.86 -28.19 -9.60
N LEU A 211 19.60 -28.54 -8.55
CA LEU A 211 19.61 -27.73 -7.34
C LEU A 211 20.27 -26.36 -7.62
N PRO A 212 19.84 -25.28 -6.96
CA PRO A 212 20.57 -24.01 -6.98
C PRO A 212 22.02 -24.19 -6.55
N ALA A 213 22.97 -23.64 -7.31
CA ALA A 213 24.39 -23.72 -6.96
C ALA A 213 24.73 -22.95 -5.67
N VAL A 214 23.97 -21.88 -5.39
CA VAL A 214 24.08 -21.05 -4.20
C VAL A 214 22.71 -20.98 -3.51
N PHE A 215 22.71 -21.18 -2.20
CA PHE A 215 21.57 -20.91 -1.33
C PHE A 215 21.90 -19.71 -0.46
N LEU A 216 21.02 -18.72 -0.46
CA LEU A 216 21.15 -17.53 0.38
C LEU A 216 19.86 -17.35 1.20
N THR A 217 20.01 -17.14 2.51
CA THR A 217 18.92 -16.70 3.38
C THR A 217 19.48 -15.81 4.49
N THR A 218 18.66 -15.44 5.47
CA THR A 218 19.07 -14.66 6.63
C THR A 218 18.84 -15.43 7.92
N ASN A 219 19.29 -14.90 9.06
CA ASN A 219 18.86 -15.35 10.39
C ASN A 219 17.37 -15.08 10.71
N ARG A 220 16.59 -14.51 9.78
CA ARG A 220 15.11 -14.47 9.80
C ARG A 220 14.53 -14.98 8.47
N PRO A 221 14.62 -16.29 8.18
CA PRO A 221 14.27 -16.86 6.89
C PRO A 221 12.76 -16.81 6.56
N ARG A 222 11.90 -16.48 7.53
CA ARG A 222 10.45 -16.34 7.32
C ARG A 222 10.02 -14.94 6.89
N SER A 223 10.87 -13.93 7.03
CA SER A 223 10.45 -12.55 6.79
C SER A 223 11.51 -11.64 6.18
N HIS A 224 12.80 -11.91 6.42
CA HIS A 224 13.91 -11.05 6.02
C HIS A 224 13.75 -9.58 6.46
N PHE A 225 12.96 -9.35 7.51
CA PHE A 225 12.55 -8.03 7.98
C PHE A 225 13.15 -7.76 9.36
N PHE A 226 13.94 -6.70 9.43
CA PHE A 226 14.75 -6.35 10.59
C PHE A 226 14.52 -4.91 11.01
N THR A 227 14.71 -4.63 12.28
CA THR A 227 14.76 -3.29 12.83
C THR A 227 16.18 -2.88 13.17
N ARG A 228 16.43 -1.57 13.16
CA ARG A 228 17.74 -1.02 13.51
C ARG A 228 18.20 -1.49 14.90
N GLY A 229 19.39 -2.07 14.94
CA GLY A 229 20.00 -2.58 16.17
C GLY A 229 19.93 -4.10 16.29
N GLU A 230 19.11 -4.77 15.48
CA GLU A 230 19.12 -6.23 15.37
C GLU A 230 20.33 -6.68 14.55
N ALA A 231 20.97 -7.77 14.97
CA ALA A 231 22.03 -8.40 14.20
C ALA A 231 21.44 -9.05 12.95
N VAL A 232 21.97 -8.70 11.78
CA VAL A 232 21.60 -9.31 10.50
C VAL A 232 22.74 -10.22 10.07
N GLU A 233 22.42 -11.49 9.85
CA GLU A 233 23.37 -12.49 9.36
C GLU A 233 22.83 -13.07 8.06
N LEU A 234 23.67 -13.09 7.03
CA LEU A 234 23.42 -13.87 5.82
C LEU A 234 23.88 -15.31 6.07
N ARG A 235 23.08 -16.27 5.62
CA ARG A 235 23.38 -17.70 5.70
C ARG A 235 23.52 -18.23 4.29
N LEU A 236 24.68 -18.80 4.00
CA LEU A 236 25.10 -19.22 2.67
C LEU A 236 25.44 -20.70 2.67
N ARG A 237 25.04 -21.41 1.61
CA ARG A 237 25.45 -22.78 1.35
C ARG A 237 25.62 -22.96 -0.16
N VAL A 238 26.56 -23.79 -0.58
CA VAL A 238 26.75 -24.19 -1.99
C VAL A 238 26.54 -25.70 -2.14
N THR A 239 26.19 -26.15 -3.36
CA THR A 239 26.02 -27.57 -3.70
C THR A 239 27.05 -28.10 -4.70
N GLU A 240 27.99 -27.25 -5.11
CA GLU A 240 29.07 -27.61 -6.03
C GLU A 240 30.43 -27.39 -5.33
N PRO A 241 31.50 -28.08 -5.77
CA PRO A 241 32.80 -28.07 -5.09
C PRO A 241 33.31 -26.65 -4.83
N PRO A 242 33.94 -26.41 -3.66
CA PRO A 242 33.96 -25.12 -3.01
C PRO A 242 34.71 -24.07 -3.83
N GLY A 243 34.09 -22.90 -3.94
CA GLY A 243 34.62 -21.72 -4.61
C GLY A 243 34.43 -20.46 -3.77
N MET A 244 35.04 -19.38 -4.22
CA MET A 244 34.77 -18.05 -3.67
C MET A 244 33.36 -17.61 -4.09
N VAL A 245 32.55 -17.19 -3.13
CA VAL A 245 31.22 -16.61 -3.36
C VAL A 245 31.33 -15.11 -3.19
N SER A 246 30.89 -14.36 -4.20
CA SER A 246 30.77 -12.90 -4.12
C SER A 246 29.38 -12.53 -3.62
N LEU A 247 29.33 -11.62 -2.64
CA LEU A 247 28.10 -11.09 -2.08
C LEU A 247 28.02 -9.60 -2.35
N HIS A 248 26.88 -9.14 -2.87
CA HIS A 248 26.62 -7.73 -3.15
C HIS A 248 25.25 -7.35 -2.62
N ALA A 249 25.15 -6.20 -1.97
CA ALA A 249 23.88 -5.63 -1.58
C ALA A 249 23.64 -4.30 -2.30
N ARG A 250 22.53 -4.24 -3.05
CA ARG A 250 22.06 -3.02 -3.70
C ARG A 250 20.94 -2.38 -2.87
N ASP A 251 21.03 -1.06 -2.64
CA ASP A 251 19.99 -0.31 -1.93
C ASP A 251 18.79 0.02 -2.84
N PHE A 252 17.78 0.70 -2.29
CA PHE A 252 16.59 1.13 -3.04
C PHE A 252 16.89 2.01 -4.28
N ALA A 253 18.03 2.72 -4.29
CA ALA A 253 18.46 3.52 -5.44
C ALA A 253 19.36 2.71 -6.40
N ASP A 254 19.37 1.38 -6.25
CA ASP A 254 20.15 0.38 -6.97
C ASP A 254 21.68 0.54 -6.85
N ARG A 255 22.13 1.22 -5.79
CA ARG A 255 23.56 1.43 -5.54
C ARG A 255 24.10 0.25 -4.76
N VAL A 256 25.27 -0.25 -5.15
CA VAL A 256 26.04 -1.18 -4.32
C VAL A 256 26.48 -0.43 -3.06
N VAL A 257 25.99 -0.88 -1.90
CA VAL A 257 26.27 -0.26 -0.58
C VAL A 257 27.07 -1.17 0.34
N TRP A 258 27.16 -2.45 -0.01
CA TRP A 258 27.92 -3.44 0.73
C TRP A 258 28.32 -4.55 -0.22
N GLN A 259 29.55 -5.04 -0.06
CA GLN A 259 30.09 -6.15 -0.84
C GLN A 259 31.04 -6.97 0.02
N ARG A 260 31.14 -8.27 -0.25
CA ARG A 260 32.06 -9.15 0.47
C ARG A 260 32.32 -10.43 -0.33
N GLU A 261 33.56 -10.90 -0.30
CA GLU A 261 33.90 -12.23 -0.78
C GLU A 261 34.03 -13.19 0.40
N VAL A 262 33.50 -14.40 0.22
CA VAL A 262 33.50 -15.43 1.25
C VAL A 262 33.80 -16.78 0.63
N THR A 263 34.76 -17.50 1.19
CA THR A 263 34.98 -18.90 0.85
C THR A 263 33.91 -19.75 1.54
N VAL A 264 33.14 -20.50 0.76
CA VAL A 264 32.10 -21.40 1.27
C VAL A 264 32.57 -22.84 1.08
N PRO A 265 32.90 -23.59 2.16
CA PRO A 265 33.22 -25.00 2.08
C PRO A 265 32.02 -25.82 1.56
N ASP A 266 32.31 -26.96 0.93
CA ASP A 266 31.28 -27.82 0.35
C ASP A 266 30.26 -28.26 1.39
N GLU A 267 28.98 -28.20 1.02
CA GLU A 267 27.80 -28.55 1.82
C GLU A 267 27.67 -27.90 3.22
N GLN A 268 28.55 -26.95 3.59
CA GLN A 268 28.51 -26.27 4.89
C GLN A 268 27.83 -24.91 4.83
N GLU A 269 27.04 -24.60 5.87
CA GLU A 269 26.47 -23.26 6.04
C GLU A 269 27.55 -22.30 6.58
N VAL A 270 27.79 -21.21 5.86
CA VAL A 270 28.62 -20.08 6.32
C VAL A 270 27.74 -18.92 6.72
N ARG A 271 28.05 -18.30 7.87
CA ARG A 271 27.36 -17.12 8.39
C ARG A 271 28.19 -15.88 8.16
N VAL A 272 27.56 -14.86 7.57
CA VAL A 272 28.24 -13.61 7.21
C VAL A 272 27.49 -12.45 7.86
N PRO A 273 28.13 -11.70 8.78
CA PRO A 273 27.53 -10.50 9.33
C PRO A 273 27.26 -9.47 8.22
N PHE A 274 26.05 -8.93 8.21
CA PHE A 274 25.59 -7.92 7.26
C PHE A 274 25.28 -6.61 7.97
N ASP A 275 26.06 -5.57 7.65
CA ASP A 275 25.85 -4.21 8.14
C ASP A 275 26.07 -3.22 7.00
N PRO A 276 25.00 -2.79 6.30
CA PRO A 276 25.10 -1.78 5.25
C PRO A 276 25.25 -0.35 5.81
N ARG A 277 25.31 -0.18 7.15
CA ARG A 277 25.36 1.10 7.88
C ARG A 277 24.24 2.07 7.54
N ARG A 278 23.17 1.58 6.92
CA ARG A 278 22.04 2.36 6.39
C ARG A 278 20.74 1.59 6.60
N LEU A 279 19.63 2.33 6.58
CA LEU A 279 18.28 1.78 6.62
C LEU A 279 17.73 1.65 5.20
N GLY A 280 16.72 0.80 5.04
CA GLY A 280 15.96 0.66 3.81
C GLY A 280 15.76 -0.79 3.40
N HIS A 281 15.28 -0.93 2.16
CA HIS A 281 15.23 -2.18 1.44
C HIS A 281 16.55 -2.43 0.70
N PHE A 282 17.01 -3.68 0.72
CA PHE A 282 18.22 -4.14 0.07
C PHE A 282 17.93 -5.41 -0.73
N ARG A 283 18.50 -5.51 -1.93
CA ARG A 283 18.61 -6.79 -2.66
C ARG A 283 20.00 -7.33 -2.43
N VAL A 284 20.11 -8.43 -1.71
CA VAL A 284 21.40 -9.10 -1.47
C VAL A 284 21.50 -10.26 -2.44
N THR A 285 22.53 -10.25 -3.26
CA THR A 285 22.81 -11.30 -4.25
C THR A 285 24.11 -12.01 -3.88
N ALA A 286 24.08 -13.33 -3.95
CA ALA A 286 25.22 -14.21 -3.78
C ALA A 286 25.45 -14.97 -5.08
N ALA A 287 26.66 -14.94 -5.63
CA ALA A 287 27.02 -15.65 -6.85
C ALA A 287 28.38 -16.33 -6.71
N LEU A 288 28.57 -17.47 -7.37
CA LEU A 288 29.91 -18.04 -7.52
C LEU A 288 30.81 -17.04 -8.27
N ALA A 289 32.06 -16.86 -7.84
CA ALA A 289 32.98 -15.89 -8.44
C ALA A 289 33.25 -16.13 -9.93
N SER A 290 33.14 -17.37 -10.40
CA SER A 290 33.21 -17.73 -11.83
C SER A 290 32.01 -17.27 -12.66
N ALA A 291 30.88 -16.98 -12.01
CA ALA A 291 29.63 -16.57 -12.64
C ALA A 291 29.28 -15.09 -12.39
N ALA A 292 30.06 -14.40 -11.57
CA ALA A 292 29.87 -12.99 -11.24
C ALA A 292 30.24 -12.08 -12.44
N ASP A 293 29.47 -11.02 -12.69
CA ASP A 293 29.74 -10.04 -13.74
C ASP A 293 30.83 -9.03 -13.32
N GLU A 294 31.16 -8.03 -14.16
CA GLU A 294 32.15 -6.98 -13.83
C GLU A 294 31.82 -6.23 -12.51
N ASP A 295 30.54 -6.21 -12.13
CA ASP A 295 30.03 -5.61 -10.90
C ASP A 295 29.88 -6.63 -9.74
N GLY A 296 30.22 -7.90 -10.00
CA GLY A 296 30.17 -9.03 -9.07
C GLY A 296 28.77 -9.58 -8.74
N ALA A 297 27.71 -9.09 -9.40
CA ALA A 297 26.33 -9.30 -8.98
C ALA A 297 25.58 -10.39 -9.75
N ALA A 298 25.71 -10.48 -11.08
CA ALA A 298 25.01 -11.43 -11.97
C ALA A 298 23.66 -11.98 -11.43
N PRO A 299 22.68 -11.13 -11.05
CA PRO A 299 21.49 -11.55 -10.32
C PRO A 299 20.56 -12.46 -11.12
N ASP A 300 20.66 -12.41 -12.46
CA ASP A 300 19.90 -13.25 -13.39
C ASP A 300 20.65 -14.55 -13.76
N SER A 301 21.82 -14.80 -13.15
CA SER A 301 22.55 -16.05 -13.31
C SER A 301 21.81 -17.18 -12.60
N PRO A 302 21.67 -18.36 -13.23
CA PRO A 302 21.13 -19.54 -12.54
C PRO A 302 22.03 -20.05 -11.41
N ASP A 303 23.26 -19.54 -11.31
CA ASP A 303 24.24 -19.81 -10.25
C ASP A 303 24.29 -18.70 -9.19
N ALA A 304 23.30 -17.79 -9.19
CA ALA A 304 23.14 -16.75 -8.19
C ALA A 304 21.85 -16.95 -7.37
N ALA A 305 21.87 -16.49 -6.12
CA ALA A 305 20.71 -16.41 -5.26
C ALA A 305 20.52 -14.98 -4.77
N THR A 306 19.30 -14.44 -4.90
CA THR A 306 18.95 -13.10 -4.43
C THR A 306 17.90 -13.17 -3.34
N VAL A 307 18.14 -12.45 -2.24
CA VAL A 307 17.20 -12.28 -1.13
C VAL A 307 16.91 -10.80 -0.94
N PRO A 308 15.64 -10.36 -1.09
CA PRO A 308 15.23 -9.06 -0.62
C PRO A 308 15.16 -9.08 0.91
N LEU A 309 15.69 -8.03 1.54
CA LEU A 309 15.61 -7.82 2.98
C LEU A 309 15.41 -6.35 3.28
N ALA A 310 14.87 -6.02 4.45
CA ALA A 310 14.78 -4.62 4.87
C ALA A 310 15.21 -4.42 6.33
N ILE A 311 15.93 -3.32 6.56
CA ILE A 311 16.34 -2.84 7.87
C ILE A 311 15.64 -1.50 8.11
N VAL A 312 14.64 -1.47 8.98
CA VAL A 312 13.77 -0.32 9.20
C VAL A 312 14.00 0.32 10.57
N PRO A 313 13.50 1.56 10.82
CA PRO A 313 13.48 2.11 12.17
C PRO A 313 12.78 1.18 13.19
N PRO A 314 13.17 1.19 14.46
CA PRO A 314 12.58 0.32 15.47
C PRO A 314 11.07 0.53 15.63
N ALA A 315 10.38 -0.51 16.10
CA ALA A 315 8.96 -0.45 16.48
C ALA A 315 8.73 0.68 17.50
N PRO A 316 7.58 1.38 17.46
CA PRO A 316 7.28 2.38 18.47
C PRO A 316 7.00 1.67 19.81
N LYS A 317 7.14 2.38 20.93
CA LYS A 317 6.84 1.82 22.26
C LYS A 317 5.36 1.38 22.33
N ALA A 318 5.05 0.36 23.14
CA ALA A 318 3.69 -0.20 23.25
C ALA A 318 2.59 0.86 23.48
N ALA A 319 2.82 1.87 24.34
CA ALA A 319 1.87 2.96 24.58
C ALA A 319 1.58 3.85 23.34
N GLU A 320 2.44 3.81 22.33
CA GLU A 320 2.26 4.49 21.05
C GLU A 320 1.71 3.55 19.96
N GLN A 321 1.68 2.24 20.24
CA GLN A 321 1.16 1.22 19.34
C GLN A 321 -0.36 1.15 19.35
N THR A 322 -1.04 1.58 20.42
CA THR A 322 -2.50 1.70 20.46
C THR A 322 -2.89 3.16 20.31
N ARG A 323 -3.34 3.54 19.11
CA ARG A 323 -3.84 4.89 18.85
C ARG A 323 -5.12 4.82 18.06
N PRO A 324 -6.28 4.81 18.75
CA PRO A 324 -7.58 4.89 18.10
C PRO A 324 -7.66 6.01 17.07
N ALA A 325 -7.02 7.16 17.35
CA ALA A 325 -6.97 8.32 16.48
C ALA A 325 -6.05 8.19 15.24
N SER A 326 -5.25 7.12 15.14
CA SER A 326 -4.32 6.96 14.02
C SER A 326 -5.09 6.81 12.70
N VAL A 327 -4.45 7.29 11.64
CA VAL A 327 -4.93 7.20 10.27
C VAL A 327 -4.39 5.92 9.60
N PHE A 328 -3.33 5.31 10.10
CA PHE A 328 -2.63 4.25 9.37
C PHE A 328 -3.26 2.88 9.59
N GLY A 329 -3.67 2.24 8.51
CA GLY A 329 -4.15 0.86 8.50
C GLY A 329 -3.54 0.04 7.36
N LEU A 330 -3.80 -1.26 7.42
CA LEU A 330 -3.31 -2.25 6.47
C LEU A 330 -4.33 -3.39 6.36
N LEU A 331 -4.77 -3.67 5.14
CA LEU A 331 -5.46 -4.92 4.80
C LEU A 331 -4.41 -6.01 4.69
N GLY A 332 -4.68 -7.19 5.23
CA GLY A 332 -3.61 -8.16 5.40
C GLY A 332 -3.93 -9.47 6.08
N THR A 333 -5.01 -9.48 6.86
CA THR A 333 -5.16 -10.38 8.01
C THR A 333 -6.16 -11.50 7.84
N SER A 334 -6.36 -12.06 6.64
CA SER A 334 -7.11 -13.34 6.52
C SER A 334 -6.37 -14.55 7.12
N ALA A 335 -5.35 -14.28 7.92
CA ALA A 335 -4.74 -15.16 8.90
C ALA A 335 -5.73 -15.57 10.01
N THR A 336 -6.87 -16.20 9.68
CA THR A 336 -7.76 -16.76 10.72
C THR A 336 -8.38 -18.10 10.34
N THR A 337 -7.88 -18.79 9.31
CA THR A 337 -8.28 -20.19 9.03
C THR A 337 -7.17 -21.20 9.29
N THR A 338 -5.96 -20.76 9.61
CA THR A 338 -4.85 -21.65 10.01
C THR A 338 -4.33 -21.26 11.41
N PRO A 339 -4.00 -22.24 12.28
CA PRO A 339 -3.36 -22.00 13.58
C PRO A 339 -2.05 -21.18 13.52
N ASP A 340 -1.44 -21.06 12.32
CA ASP A 340 -0.22 -20.28 12.06
C ASP A 340 -0.48 -18.76 11.88
N ALA A 341 -1.73 -18.34 11.97
CA ALA A 341 -2.21 -16.97 11.88
C ALA A 341 -1.42 -15.90 12.65
N GLY A 342 -0.78 -16.29 13.75
CA GLY A 342 0.06 -15.42 14.57
C GLY A 342 1.22 -14.76 13.80
N ALA A 343 1.69 -15.38 12.71
CA ALA A 343 2.82 -14.88 11.92
C ALA A 343 2.49 -13.60 11.13
N SER A 344 1.24 -13.33 10.75
CA SER A 344 0.89 -12.13 9.97
C SER A 344 0.70 -10.87 10.83
N CYS A 345 0.32 -11.03 12.10
CA CYS A 345 0.10 -9.91 13.02
C CYS A 345 1.40 -9.30 13.57
N GLU A 346 2.51 -10.04 13.55
CA GLU A 346 3.79 -9.59 14.12
C GLU A 346 4.40 -8.39 13.37
N PHE A 347 4.05 -8.20 12.10
CA PHE A 347 4.54 -7.08 11.30
C PHE A 347 3.87 -5.76 11.64
N TYR A 348 2.63 -5.76 12.12
CA TYR A 348 1.83 -4.55 12.34
C TYR A 348 2.49 -3.54 13.29
N PRO A 349 3.04 -3.93 14.46
CA PRO A 349 3.74 -3.01 15.34
C PRO A 349 4.93 -2.35 14.66
N THR A 350 5.73 -3.13 13.92
CA THR A 350 6.93 -2.65 13.23
C THR A 350 6.55 -1.73 12.07
N LEU A 351 5.59 -2.11 11.23
CA LEU A 351 5.06 -1.27 10.16
C LEU A 351 4.39 0.00 10.69
N GLY A 352 3.86 -0.03 11.91
CA GLY A 352 3.16 1.09 12.55
C GLY A 352 1.67 1.18 12.19
N ALA A 353 1.09 0.16 11.56
CA ALA A 353 -0.34 0.09 11.30
C ALA A 353 -1.14 -0.04 12.60
N LYS A 354 -2.34 0.54 12.62
CA LYS A 354 -3.24 0.64 13.79
C LYS A 354 -4.66 0.16 13.47
N TRP A 355 -4.97 -0.01 12.19
CA TRP A 355 -6.25 -0.52 11.71
C TRP A 355 -6.03 -1.74 10.81
N ALA A 356 -6.89 -2.74 10.97
CA ALA A 356 -7.05 -3.86 10.07
C ALA A 356 -8.53 -3.99 9.65
N TYR A 357 -8.75 -4.49 8.44
CA TYR A 357 -10.08 -4.75 7.90
C TYR A 357 -10.43 -6.22 8.15
N PHE A 358 -11.62 -6.50 8.71
CA PHE A 358 -11.98 -7.84 9.18
C PHE A 358 -13.29 -8.34 8.58
N ALA A 359 -13.18 -9.01 7.42
CA ALA A 359 -14.32 -9.46 6.62
C ALA A 359 -14.92 -10.83 7.02
N HIS A 360 -14.44 -11.47 8.11
CA HIS A 360 -14.93 -12.82 8.46
C HIS A 360 -16.37 -12.86 9.00
N TRP A 361 -16.95 -11.72 9.41
CA TRP A 361 -18.26 -11.68 10.07
C TRP A 361 -19.47 -11.54 9.13
N GLY A 362 -19.29 -11.78 7.82
CA GLY A 362 -20.40 -11.86 6.87
C GLY A 362 -21.45 -12.90 7.26
N TRP A 363 -22.72 -12.64 6.98
CA TRP A 363 -23.86 -13.47 7.42
C TRP A 363 -23.72 -14.91 6.96
N ASN A 364 -23.31 -15.13 5.72
CA ASN A 364 -23.05 -16.47 5.18
C ASN A 364 -21.95 -17.23 5.96
N ASN A 365 -20.94 -16.51 6.46
CA ASN A 365 -19.84 -17.12 7.20
C ASN A 365 -20.22 -17.48 8.63
N VAL A 366 -21.05 -16.66 9.28
CA VAL A 366 -21.40 -16.84 10.71
C VAL A 366 -22.71 -17.60 10.93
N GLU A 367 -23.59 -17.66 9.95
CA GLU A 367 -24.87 -18.41 9.99
C GLU A 367 -25.10 -19.12 8.63
N PRO A 368 -24.27 -20.14 8.28
CA PRO A 368 -24.36 -20.84 7.00
C PRO A 368 -25.67 -21.62 6.84
N GLU A 369 -26.33 -21.98 7.94
CA GLU A 369 -27.63 -22.65 7.99
C GLU A 369 -28.55 -21.89 8.98
N PRO A 370 -29.89 -21.87 8.77
CA PRO A 370 -30.79 -21.10 9.61
C PRO A 370 -30.66 -21.47 11.10
N GLY A 371 -30.35 -20.49 11.95
CA GLY A 371 -30.19 -20.67 13.40
C GLY A 371 -28.88 -21.34 13.83
N ARG A 372 -28.04 -21.82 12.89
CA ARG A 372 -26.77 -22.48 13.20
C ARG A 372 -25.63 -21.48 13.13
N TRP A 373 -25.36 -20.86 14.27
CA TRP A 373 -24.26 -19.91 14.41
C TRP A 373 -22.91 -20.60 14.56
N GLN A 374 -21.95 -20.19 13.74
CA GLN A 374 -20.56 -20.58 13.87
C GLN A 374 -19.69 -19.34 14.08
N TRP A 375 -18.80 -19.40 15.07
CA TRP A 375 -17.96 -18.27 15.45
C TRP A 375 -16.51 -18.63 15.21
N GLN A 376 -16.08 -18.44 13.97
CA GLN A 376 -14.67 -18.50 13.59
C GLN A 376 -14.25 -17.14 13.05
N PRO A 377 -13.07 -16.63 13.46
CA PRO A 377 -12.17 -17.18 14.48
C PRO A 377 -12.75 -17.24 15.92
N THR A 378 -12.08 -17.99 16.79
CA THR A 378 -12.33 -18.00 18.25
C THR A 378 -12.15 -16.58 18.84
N PRO A 379 -12.71 -16.29 20.04
CA PRO A 379 -12.50 -15.01 20.71
C PRO A 379 -11.03 -14.62 20.90
N GLU A 380 -10.13 -15.59 21.13
CA GLU A 380 -8.70 -15.32 21.29
C GLU A 380 -8.06 -14.88 19.97
N GLU A 381 -8.29 -15.64 18.91
CA GLU A 381 -7.81 -15.33 17.55
C GLU A 381 -8.37 -14.00 17.05
N ALA A 382 -9.67 -13.75 17.26
CA ALA A 382 -10.30 -12.46 16.93
C ALA A 382 -9.65 -11.29 17.68
N ARG A 383 -9.11 -11.50 18.89
CA ARG A 383 -8.43 -10.47 19.69
C ARG A 383 -6.92 -10.41 19.43
N ALA A 384 -6.34 -11.32 18.66
CA ALA A 384 -4.89 -11.35 18.42
C ALA A 384 -4.34 -10.01 17.89
N PRO A 385 -4.97 -9.32 16.91
CA PRO A 385 -4.48 -8.02 16.44
C PRO A 385 -4.41 -6.95 17.55
N LEU A 386 -5.31 -7.00 18.55
CA LEU A 386 -5.33 -6.04 19.66
C LEU A 386 -4.06 -6.16 20.53
N ARG A 387 -3.48 -7.36 20.66
CA ARG A 387 -2.21 -7.59 21.39
C ARG A 387 -1.04 -6.85 20.73
N HIS A 388 -1.17 -6.52 19.45
CA HIS A 388 -0.21 -5.77 18.64
C HIS A 388 -0.62 -4.29 18.43
N GLY A 389 -1.64 -3.84 19.16
CA GLY A 389 -2.15 -2.47 19.09
C GLY A 389 -2.96 -2.14 17.84
N VAL A 390 -3.51 -3.17 17.17
CA VAL A 390 -4.28 -3.02 15.93
C VAL A 390 -5.77 -3.14 16.22
N SER A 391 -6.51 -2.06 15.98
CA SER A 391 -7.98 -2.02 15.97
C SER A 391 -8.52 -2.63 14.68
N GLN A 392 -9.78 -3.07 14.70
CA GLN A 392 -10.39 -3.80 13.59
C GLN A 392 -11.71 -3.16 13.15
N ILE A 393 -11.98 -3.22 11.85
CA ILE A 393 -13.27 -2.87 11.22
C ILE A 393 -14.06 -4.16 11.00
N CYS A 394 -15.25 -4.25 11.60
CA CYS A 394 -16.18 -5.37 11.41
C CYS A 394 -17.05 -5.14 10.18
N VAL A 395 -17.01 -6.05 9.21
CA VAL A 395 -17.79 -5.92 7.97
C VAL A 395 -19.09 -6.71 8.08
N LEU A 396 -20.22 -6.06 7.83
CA LEU A 396 -21.58 -6.61 7.89
C LEU A 396 -22.13 -6.77 6.47
N TYR A 397 -22.20 -8.00 5.95
CA TYR A 397 -22.48 -8.25 4.53
C TYR A 397 -22.83 -9.72 4.25
N GLN A 398 -23.02 -10.04 2.97
CA GLN A 398 -23.40 -11.35 2.42
C GLN A 398 -24.81 -11.80 2.85
N THR A 399 -25.47 -12.51 1.94
CA THR A 399 -26.72 -13.22 2.24
C THR A 399 -26.47 -14.73 2.12
N PRO A 400 -26.75 -15.54 3.15
CA PRO A 400 -26.58 -16.99 3.05
C PRO A 400 -27.55 -17.60 2.05
N ARG A 401 -27.21 -18.77 1.51
CA ARG A 401 -28.01 -19.46 0.47
C ARG A 401 -29.46 -19.69 0.92
N TRP A 402 -29.70 -19.98 2.19
CA TRP A 402 -31.06 -20.21 2.71
C TRP A 402 -31.91 -18.93 2.84
N ALA A 403 -31.27 -17.75 2.87
CA ALA A 403 -31.93 -16.44 3.08
C ALA A 403 -32.03 -15.58 1.81
N THR A 404 -31.57 -16.07 0.66
CA THR A 404 -31.62 -15.36 -0.63
C THR A 404 -32.66 -15.97 -1.59
N ASP A 405 -33.10 -15.18 -2.57
CA ASP A 405 -33.87 -15.62 -3.74
C ASP A 405 -33.00 -15.71 -5.01
N ALA A 406 -31.67 -15.76 -4.85
CA ALA A 406 -30.75 -15.97 -5.96
C ALA A 406 -31.10 -17.25 -6.74
N PRO A 407 -30.96 -17.26 -8.09
CA PRO A 407 -31.05 -18.47 -8.88
C PRO A 407 -30.12 -19.57 -8.32
N ALA A 408 -30.59 -20.82 -8.35
CA ALA A 408 -29.88 -21.96 -7.75
C ALA A 408 -28.48 -22.17 -8.35
N ASP A 409 -28.33 -21.84 -9.63
CA ASP A 409 -27.11 -21.93 -10.44
C ASP A 409 -26.19 -20.70 -10.32
N ASP A 410 -26.61 -19.62 -9.66
CA ASP A 410 -25.75 -18.45 -9.44
C ASP A 410 -24.79 -18.70 -8.26
N ASP A 411 -23.50 -18.77 -8.57
CA ASP A 411 -22.41 -18.97 -7.61
C ASP A 411 -22.11 -17.70 -6.78
N ARG A 412 -22.60 -16.53 -7.21
CA ARG A 412 -22.49 -15.25 -6.50
C ARG A 412 -23.75 -14.92 -5.70
N PHE A 413 -24.49 -15.95 -5.25
CA PHE A 413 -25.73 -15.82 -4.47
C PHE A 413 -25.60 -14.91 -3.24
N MET A 414 -24.39 -14.85 -2.64
CA MET A 414 -24.11 -14.01 -1.47
C MET A 414 -24.27 -12.51 -1.74
N ARG A 415 -24.28 -12.09 -3.01
CA ARG A 415 -24.39 -10.68 -3.43
C ARG A 415 -25.83 -10.23 -3.64
N TYR A 416 -26.80 -11.14 -3.52
CA TYR A 416 -28.22 -10.83 -3.61
C TYR A 416 -28.76 -10.29 -2.28
N PRO A 417 -29.81 -9.45 -2.33
CA PRO A 417 -30.54 -9.06 -1.13
C PRO A 417 -31.15 -10.28 -0.43
N PRO A 418 -31.42 -10.17 0.88
CA PRO A 418 -32.19 -11.17 1.60
C PRO A 418 -33.66 -11.15 1.19
N LYS A 419 -34.28 -12.33 1.13
CA LYS A 419 -35.73 -12.48 0.94
C LYS A 419 -36.53 -12.13 2.20
N ASP A 420 -35.92 -12.35 3.38
CA ASP A 420 -36.44 -11.92 4.69
C ASP A 420 -35.55 -10.83 5.30
N TRP A 421 -36.06 -9.59 5.33
CA TRP A 421 -35.39 -8.45 5.95
C TRP A 421 -35.31 -8.55 7.48
N GLY A 422 -36.20 -9.32 8.13
CA GLY A 422 -36.10 -9.59 9.56
C GLY A 422 -34.88 -10.46 9.88
N GLY A 423 -34.51 -11.39 8.99
CA GLY A 423 -33.29 -12.18 9.08
C GLY A 423 -32.03 -11.32 9.07
N TRP A 424 -31.96 -10.35 8.14
CA TRP A 424 -30.86 -9.39 8.08
C TRP A 424 -30.69 -8.60 9.38
N GLU A 425 -31.79 -8.10 9.95
CA GLU A 425 -31.76 -7.37 11.21
C GLU A 425 -31.33 -8.26 12.39
N ARG A 426 -31.82 -9.50 12.47
CA ARG A 426 -31.39 -10.48 13.50
C ARG A 426 -29.90 -10.77 13.40
N TYR A 427 -29.38 -10.93 12.19
CA TYR A 427 -27.96 -11.12 11.95
C TYR A 427 -27.13 -9.94 12.44
N VAL A 428 -27.48 -8.72 12.03
CA VAL A 428 -26.74 -7.51 12.43
C VAL A 428 -26.73 -7.39 13.95
N ARG A 429 -27.87 -7.55 14.62
CA ARG A 429 -27.93 -7.47 16.09
C ARG A 429 -27.03 -8.50 16.76
N THR A 430 -27.05 -9.74 16.27
CA THR A 430 -26.28 -10.84 16.84
C THR A 430 -24.77 -10.58 16.70
N VAL A 431 -24.32 -10.17 15.52
CA VAL A 431 -22.90 -9.85 15.27
C VAL A 431 -22.46 -8.61 16.05
N VAL A 432 -23.23 -7.52 16.03
CA VAL A 432 -22.87 -6.28 16.73
C VAL A 432 -22.75 -6.51 18.23
N ARG A 433 -23.71 -7.22 18.85
CA ARG A 433 -23.68 -7.57 20.28
C ARG A 433 -22.44 -8.40 20.62
N ARG A 434 -22.11 -9.39 19.78
CA ARG A 434 -20.93 -10.22 19.98
C ARG A 434 -19.63 -9.44 19.80
N TRP A 435 -19.52 -8.63 18.74
CA TRP A 435 -18.36 -7.78 18.49
C TRP A 435 -18.14 -6.78 19.63
N ARG A 436 -19.22 -6.19 20.17
CA ARG A 436 -19.18 -5.30 21.33
C ARG A 436 -18.63 -5.97 22.58
N ALA A 437 -18.95 -7.24 22.81
CA ALA A 437 -18.40 -8.01 23.92
C ALA A 437 -16.92 -8.39 23.69
N LEU A 438 -16.49 -8.51 22.43
CA LEU A 438 -15.13 -8.91 22.07
C LEU A 438 -14.14 -7.76 22.01
N MET A 439 -14.55 -6.60 21.48
CA MET A 439 -13.62 -5.54 21.08
C MET A 439 -13.71 -4.29 21.96
N PRO A 440 -12.56 -3.67 22.30
CA PRO A 440 -12.54 -2.39 22.99
C PRO A 440 -13.05 -1.27 22.07
N HIS A 441 -13.42 -0.13 22.66
CA HIS A 441 -13.72 1.07 21.88
C HIS A 441 -12.43 1.67 21.26
N PRO A 442 -12.47 2.24 20.05
CA PRO A 442 -13.61 2.36 19.14
C PRO A 442 -13.96 1.04 18.44
N ARG A 443 -15.26 0.77 18.34
CA ARG A 443 -15.82 -0.35 17.57
C ARG A 443 -16.40 0.20 16.29
N VAL A 444 -15.97 -0.36 15.16
CA VAL A 444 -16.30 0.15 13.83
C VAL A 444 -17.00 -0.96 13.06
N TYR A 445 -18.13 -0.61 12.44
CA TYR A 445 -18.97 -1.49 11.65
C TYR A 445 -19.10 -0.91 10.24
N GLU A 446 -18.66 -1.61 9.21
CA GLU A 446 -18.87 -1.21 7.81
C GLU A 446 -19.98 -2.04 7.19
N ILE A 447 -20.96 -1.39 6.57
CA ILE A 447 -22.11 -2.06 5.96
C ILE A 447 -21.82 -2.30 4.49
N TRP A 448 -21.75 -3.58 4.12
CA TRP A 448 -21.61 -4.11 2.76
C TRP A 448 -20.40 -3.60 1.96
N PRO A 449 -19.36 -4.42 1.70
CA PRO A 449 -18.24 -4.02 0.87
C PRO A 449 -18.67 -3.90 -0.59
N GLU A 450 -18.20 -2.84 -1.25
CA GLU A 450 -18.29 -2.60 -2.69
C GLU A 450 -19.63 -2.99 -3.36
N PRO A 451 -20.80 -2.50 -2.92
CA PRO A 451 -22.12 -2.86 -3.46
C PRO A 451 -22.40 -2.28 -4.87
N ILE A 452 -21.42 -2.36 -5.79
CA ILE A 452 -21.54 -1.91 -7.18
C ILE A 452 -22.58 -2.75 -7.90
N TYR A 453 -23.50 -2.11 -8.64
CA TYR A 453 -24.51 -2.83 -9.41
C TYR A 453 -23.97 -3.31 -10.76
N PRO A 454 -24.27 -4.54 -11.20
CA PRO A 454 -24.76 -5.69 -10.43
C PRO A 454 -23.62 -6.54 -9.83
N TRP A 455 -22.39 -6.02 -9.82
CA TRP A 455 -21.20 -6.77 -9.42
C TRP A 455 -21.21 -7.16 -7.95
N GLY A 456 -21.17 -6.21 -7.01
CA GLY A 456 -21.14 -6.46 -5.57
C GLY A 456 -22.52 -6.45 -4.89
N TRP A 457 -23.55 -5.97 -5.59
CA TRP A 457 -24.95 -6.04 -5.17
C TRP A 457 -25.86 -6.34 -6.36
N LYS A 458 -26.67 -7.39 -6.27
CA LYS A 458 -27.58 -7.84 -7.33
C LYS A 458 -29.03 -7.38 -7.17
N GLY A 459 -29.36 -6.71 -6.08
CA GLY A 459 -30.69 -6.12 -5.85
C GLY A 459 -30.81 -4.70 -6.41
N THR A 460 -31.93 -4.04 -6.11
CA THR A 460 -32.15 -2.63 -6.48
C THR A 460 -31.46 -1.66 -5.51
N ALA A 461 -31.35 -0.39 -5.91
CA ALA A 461 -30.84 0.67 -5.04
C ALA A 461 -31.69 0.88 -3.78
N ASP A 462 -33.02 0.71 -3.87
CA ASP A 462 -33.91 0.81 -2.72
C ASP A 462 -33.71 -0.34 -1.73
N GLN A 463 -33.47 -1.56 -2.25
CA GLN A 463 -33.12 -2.70 -1.41
C GLN A 463 -31.77 -2.48 -0.71
N LEU A 464 -30.77 -1.91 -1.41
CA LEU A 464 -29.48 -1.59 -0.77
C LEU A 464 -29.67 -0.53 0.33
N ALA A 465 -30.37 0.57 0.04
CA ALA A 465 -30.67 1.59 1.04
C ALA A 465 -31.46 1.03 2.24
N LYS A 466 -32.35 0.06 2.01
CA LYS A 466 -33.05 -0.67 3.07
C LYS A 466 -32.08 -1.50 3.93
N ALA A 467 -31.11 -2.18 3.32
CA ALA A 467 -30.07 -2.92 4.05
C ALA A 467 -29.27 -1.99 4.98
N TYR A 468 -28.84 -0.82 4.48
CA TYR A 468 -28.19 0.23 5.27
C TYR A 468 -29.06 0.72 6.42
N ARG A 469 -30.33 1.04 6.17
CA ARG A 469 -31.27 1.52 7.20
C ARG A 469 -31.46 0.54 8.35
N LEU A 470 -31.67 -0.73 8.01
CA LEU A 470 -31.86 -1.78 9.02
C LEU A 470 -30.57 -2.05 9.79
N ALA A 471 -29.43 -2.13 9.10
CA ALA A 471 -28.15 -2.42 9.73
C ALA A 471 -27.69 -1.27 10.64
N ALA A 472 -27.74 -0.02 10.18
CA ALA A 472 -27.33 1.14 10.96
C ALA A 472 -28.18 1.29 12.23
N ARG A 473 -29.51 1.15 12.12
CA ARG A 473 -30.41 1.19 13.27
C ARG A 473 -30.10 0.07 14.27
N ALA A 474 -30.06 -1.17 13.81
CA ALA A 474 -29.78 -2.32 14.66
C ALA A 474 -28.40 -2.21 15.35
N ALA A 475 -27.39 -1.74 14.62
CA ALA A 475 -26.05 -1.53 15.17
C ALA A 475 -26.06 -0.46 16.28
N LYS A 476 -26.75 0.67 16.09
CA LYS A 476 -26.85 1.73 17.09
C LYS A 476 -27.66 1.35 18.32
N GLU A 477 -28.67 0.51 18.17
CA GLU A 477 -29.44 0.00 19.32
C GLU A 477 -28.63 -0.98 20.18
N GLU A 478 -27.82 -1.84 19.56
CA GLU A 478 -26.98 -2.81 20.27
C GLU A 478 -25.65 -2.21 20.77
N ASP A 479 -25.13 -1.20 20.07
CA ASP A 479 -23.92 -0.47 20.43
C ASP A 479 -24.08 1.05 20.15
N PRO A 480 -24.65 1.82 21.09
CA PRO A 480 -24.84 3.26 20.94
C PRO A 480 -23.54 4.06 20.68
N ASP A 481 -22.41 3.55 21.18
CA ASP A 481 -21.08 4.14 21.00
C ASP A 481 -20.34 3.62 19.75
N GLY A 482 -20.96 2.70 18.99
CA GLY A 482 -20.39 2.13 17.78
C GLY A 482 -20.30 3.14 16.63
N VAL A 483 -19.26 3.04 15.80
CA VAL A 483 -19.11 3.84 14.58
C VAL A 483 -19.62 3.03 13.39
N VAL A 484 -20.68 3.50 12.73
CA VAL A 484 -21.26 2.90 11.53
C VAL A 484 -20.72 3.59 10.29
N LEU A 485 -20.09 2.81 9.42
CA LEU A 485 -19.51 3.19 8.15
C LEU A 485 -20.31 2.62 6.97
N GLY A 486 -20.01 3.17 5.81
CA GLY A 486 -20.79 3.13 4.60
C GLY A 486 -20.78 4.53 4.02
N TYR A 487 -20.95 4.81 2.75
CA TYR A 487 -20.98 4.03 1.55
C TYR A 487 -19.61 3.34 1.25
N VAL A 488 -19.51 2.44 0.26
CA VAL A 488 -18.22 1.93 -0.28
C VAL A 488 -18.42 1.60 -1.76
N ASP A 489 -17.33 1.66 -2.51
CA ASP A 489 -17.23 1.69 -3.97
C ASP A 489 -15.99 0.93 -4.46
N VAL A 490 -15.64 1.01 -5.76
CA VAL A 490 -14.35 0.58 -6.32
C VAL A 490 -13.81 1.72 -7.15
N GLY A 491 -12.85 2.46 -6.60
CA GLY A 491 -12.49 3.78 -7.09
C GLY A 491 -13.56 4.83 -6.76
N PRO A 492 -13.32 6.11 -7.08
CA PRO A 492 -14.18 7.24 -6.73
C PRO A 492 -15.50 7.25 -7.51
N LEU A 493 -16.36 6.26 -7.27
CA LEU A 493 -17.63 6.06 -7.96
C LEU A 493 -18.71 6.92 -7.30
N LEU A 494 -18.66 8.22 -7.60
CA LEU A 494 -19.58 9.21 -7.04
C LEU A 494 -21.05 8.98 -7.41
N SER A 495 -21.35 8.20 -8.46
CA SER A 495 -22.71 7.88 -8.87
C SER A 495 -23.45 7.03 -7.84
N LEU A 496 -22.84 5.97 -7.34
CA LEU A 496 -23.49 5.08 -6.37
C LEU A 496 -23.52 5.76 -4.97
N ALA A 497 -22.59 6.70 -4.68
CA ALA A 497 -22.70 7.59 -3.51
C ALA A 497 -23.92 8.53 -3.64
N GLN A 498 -24.09 9.14 -4.81
CA GLN A 498 -25.23 10.02 -5.12
C GLN A 498 -26.56 9.27 -5.02
N ASP A 499 -26.62 8.02 -5.48
CA ASP A 499 -27.82 7.18 -5.42
C ASP A 499 -28.22 6.82 -4.00
N LEU A 500 -27.26 6.47 -3.14
CA LEU A 500 -27.53 6.16 -1.74
C LEU A 500 -27.85 7.41 -0.92
N PHE A 501 -27.16 8.51 -1.16
CA PHE A 501 -27.39 9.74 -0.41
C PHE A 501 -28.75 10.36 -0.74
N ALA A 502 -29.19 10.27 -2.00
CA ALA A 502 -30.55 10.63 -2.40
C ALA A 502 -31.65 9.77 -1.73
N ARG A 503 -31.28 8.59 -1.20
CA ARG A 503 -32.15 7.67 -0.45
C ARG A 503 -31.97 7.80 1.06
N GLU A 504 -31.42 8.92 1.51
CA GLU A 504 -31.21 9.26 2.92
C GLU A 504 -30.33 8.26 3.68
N VAL A 505 -29.36 7.64 3.00
CA VAL A 505 -28.37 6.76 3.67
C VAL A 505 -27.35 7.57 4.46
N LEU A 506 -26.89 8.73 3.97
CA LEU A 506 -25.85 9.53 4.62
C LEU A 506 -26.15 9.92 6.08
N PRO A 507 -27.37 10.37 6.44
CA PRO A 507 -27.71 10.68 7.83
C PRO A 507 -27.58 9.50 8.81
N LEU A 508 -27.69 8.26 8.33
CA LEU A 508 -27.61 7.04 9.13
C LEU A 508 -26.17 6.68 9.55
N LEU A 509 -25.18 7.30 8.92
CA LEU A 509 -23.77 6.93 9.00
C LEU A 509 -22.99 7.90 9.89
N ASP A 510 -22.02 7.39 10.62
CA ASP A 510 -21.07 8.19 11.40
C ASP A 510 -19.85 8.63 10.57
N GLY A 511 -19.49 7.85 9.55
CA GLY A 511 -18.40 8.12 8.62
C GLY A 511 -18.70 7.55 7.25
N VAL A 512 -18.11 8.15 6.21
CA VAL A 512 -18.19 7.66 4.83
C VAL A 512 -16.95 6.89 4.47
N SER A 513 -17.10 5.61 4.15
CA SER A 513 -16.01 4.76 3.65
C SER A 513 -15.87 4.86 2.12
N THR A 514 -14.73 4.45 1.56
CA THR A 514 -14.49 4.38 0.11
C THR A 514 -13.25 3.55 -0.19
N HIS A 515 -13.26 2.80 -1.29
CA HIS A 515 -12.08 2.12 -1.83
C HIS A 515 -11.49 3.00 -2.91
N ALA A 516 -10.57 3.89 -2.55
CA ALA A 516 -10.22 5.06 -3.36
C ALA A 516 -9.31 4.76 -4.58
N TYR A 517 -9.35 3.54 -5.12
CA TYR A 517 -8.46 3.04 -6.15
C TYR A 517 -8.34 4.01 -7.33
N LEU A 518 -7.11 4.13 -7.83
CA LEU A 518 -6.73 5.06 -8.89
C LEU A 518 -6.17 4.29 -10.08
N PRO A 519 -6.30 4.84 -11.31
CA PRO A 519 -5.55 4.34 -12.46
C PRO A 519 -4.05 4.24 -12.13
N ALA A 520 -3.49 3.05 -12.36
CA ALA A 520 -2.10 2.74 -12.01
C ALA A 520 -1.07 3.35 -12.98
N ASP A 521 -1.51 3.78 -14.17
CA ASP A 521 -0.70 4.39 -15.22
C ASP A 521 -0.23 5.82 -14.89
N ARG A 522 -0.78 6.41 -13.83
CA ARG A 522 -0.54 7.80 -13.41
C ARG A 522 -0.31 7.90 -11.91
N SER A 523 0.32 9.01 -11.52
CA SER A 523 0.59 9.29 -10.10
C SER A 523 -0.70 9.68 -9.35
N PRO A 524 -0.78 9.50 -8.02
CA PRO A 524 -1.99 9.83 -7.26
C PRO A 524 -2.51 11.26 -7.48
N GLU A 525 -1.60 12.21 -7.67
CA GLU A 525 -1.87 13.62 -7.96
C GLU A 525 -2.45 13.80 -9.37
N ALA A 526 -1.86 13.14 -10.37
CA ALA A 526 -2.33 13.17 -11.75
C ALA A 526 -3.62 12.35 -11.98
N SER A 527 -3.93 11.42 -11.08
CA SER A 527 -5.15 10.59 -11.10
C SER A 527 -6.34 11.26 -10.40
N GLY A 528 -6.20 12.50 -9.94
CA GLY A 528 -7.30 13.28 -9.35
C GLY A 528 -7.68 12.88 -7.93
N PHE A 529 -6.78 12.25 -7.17
CA PHE A 529 -7.10 11.71 -5.84
C PHE A 529 -7.71 12.76 -4.89
N VAL A 530 -7.15 13.96 -4.86
CA VAL A 530 -7.65 15.05 -4.00
C VAL A 530 -8.98 15.60 -4.51
N GLU A 531 -9.11 15.76 -5.82
CA GLU A 531 -10.32 16.21 -6.49
C GLU A 531 -11.48 15.26 -6.18
N ASN A 532 -11.26 13.95 -6.27
CA ASN A 532 -12.25 12.93 -6.00
C ASN A 532 -12.76 12.99 -4.55
N LEU A 533 -11.86 13.09 -3.57
CA LEU A 533 -12.23 13.25 -2.16
C LEU A 533 -13.03 14.53 -1.91
N ARG A 534 -12.70 15.63 -2.62
CA ARG A 534 -13.45 16.88 -2.52
C ARG A 534 -14.83 16.81 -3.15
N GLN A 535 -14.97 16.14 -4.29
CA GLN A 535 -16.27 15.92 -4.90
C GLN A 535 -17.16 15.07 -3.98
N LEU A 536 -16.61 14.05 -3.32
CA LEU A 536 -17.33 13.29 -2.30
C LEU A 536 -17.77 14.18 -1.13
N LYS A 537 -16.90 15.07 -0.63
CA LYS A 537 -17.27 16.05 0.41
C LYS A 537 -18.37 17.01 -0.03
N LEU A 538 -18.29 17.53 -1.25
CA LEU A 538 -19.33 18.41 -1.81
C LEU A 538 -20.67 17.68 -1.90
N LEU A 539 -20.65 16.41 -2.34
CA LEU A 539 -21.82 15.57 -2.41
C LEU A 539 -22.43 15.34 -1.01
N MET A 540 -21.61 14.99 -0.01
CA MET A 540 -22.08 14.85 1.38
C MET A 540 -22.75 16.13 1.91
N ARG A 541 -22.17 17.31 1.63
CA ARG A 541 -22.73 18.60 2.06
C ARG A 541 -24.12 18.87 1.50
N ARG A 542 -24.45 18.35 0.31
CA ARG A 542 -25.78 18.49 -0.30
C ARG A 542 -26.83 17.58 0.33
N HIS A 543 -26.42 16.51 1.02
CA HIS A 543 -27.32 15.42 1.47
C HIS A 543 -27.34 15.21 3.00
N GLY A 544 -26.90 16.20 3.79
CA GLY A 544 -26.97 16.13 5.26
C GLY A 544 -25.69 16.50 6.00
N GLY A 545 -24.62 16.86 5.28
CA GLY A 545 -23.38 17.38 5.86
C GLY A 545 -22.19 16.45 5.71
N GLU A 546 -21.00 17.02 5.80
CA GLU A 546 -19.73 16.30 5.66
C GLU A 546 -19.48 15.37 6.86
N LYS A 547 -19.17 14.10 6.56
CA LYS A 547 -18.80 13.05 7.53
C LYS A 547 -17.31 12.71 7.40
N PRO A 548 -16.65 12.17 8.44
CA PRO A 548 -15.29 11.63 8.33
C PRO A 548 -15.16 10.64 7.17
N ILE A 549 -14.15 10.81 6.32
CA ILE A 549 -13.86 9.86 5.24
C ILE A 549 -12.91 8.78 5.72
N TRP A 550 -13.26 7.50 5.55
CA TRP A 550 -12.43 6.34 5.82
C TRP A 550 -12.03 5.70 4.50
N LEU A 551 -10.74 5.72 4.15
CA LEU A 551 -10.25 4.99 2.99
C LEU A 551 -9.97 3.57 3.46
N THR A 552 -11.00 2.74 3.40
CA THR A 552 -10.96 1.38 3.93
C THR A 552 -10.26 0.40 2.99
N GLU A 553 -9.96 0.83 1.76
CA GLU A 553 -9.08 0.12 0.85
C GLU A 553 -8.39 1.08 -0.14
N GLN A 554 -7.09 0.90 -0.36
CA GLN A 554 -6.31 1.58 -1.40
C GLN A 554 -4.98 0.86 -1.64
N GLY A 555 -4.62 0.62 -2.89
CA GLY A 555 -3.32 0.03 -3.23
C GLY A 555 -2.93 0.23 -4.69
N TRP A 556 -1.76 -0.29 -5.03
CA TRP A 556 -1.30 -0.48 -6.41
C TRP A 556 -0.64 -1.85 -6.50
N ASN A 557 -1.10 -2.69 -7.43
CA ASN A 557 -0.46 -3.97 -7.70
C ASN A 557 0.83 -3.77 -8.49
N VAL A 558 1.83 -4.58 -8.16
CA VAL A 558 3.06 -4.70 -8.93
C VAL A 558 2.91 -5.91 -9.85
N CYS A 559 2.34 -5.65 -11.03
CA CYS A 559 2.15 -6.67 -12.06
C CYS A 559 3.28 -6.58 -13.10
N PRO A 560 3.88 -7.70 -13.56
CA PRO A 560 4.93 -7.69 -14.57
C PRO A 560 4.56 -6.94 -15.85
N GLU A 561 3.29 -7.04 -16.28
CA GLU A 561 2.74 -6.32 -17.43
C GLU A 561 2.25 -4.91 -17.10
N GLY A 562 2.20 -4.55 -15.81
CA GLY A 562 1.62 -3.32 -15.30
C GLY A 562 2.57 -2.11 -15.31
N PRO A 563 2.03 -0.89 -15.13
CA PRO A 563 2.82 0.34 -15.12
C PRO A 563 3.50 0.64 -13.77
N VAL A 564 3.27 -0.18 -12.74
CA VAL A 564 3.77 0.04 -11.38
C VAL A 564 4.82 -1.00 -11.04
N ASP A 565 6.05 -0.54 -10.82
CA ASP A 565 7.13 -1.33 -10.22
C ASP A 565 7.17 -1.16 -8.69
N ASP A 566 7.99 -1.97 -8.02
CA ASP A 566 8.19 -1.91 -6.57
C ASP A 566 8.55 -0.51 -6.04
N ALA A 567 9.37 0.23 -6.81
CA ALA A 567 9.77 1.57 -6.45
C ALA A 567 8.61 2.56 -6.54
N THR A 568 7.77 2.42 -7.56
CA THR A 568 6.59 3.25 -7.80
C THR A 568 5.51 2.97 -6.76
N GLN A 569 5.26 1.70 -6.41
CA GLN A 569 4.34 1.34 -5.33
C GLN A 569 4.74 2.00 -4.01
N ALA A 570 6.02 1.93 -3.63
CA ALA A 570 6.54 2.57 -2.41
C ALA A 570 6.38 4.11 -2.43
N ARG A 571 6.59 4.75 -3.59
CA ARG A 571 6.39 6.21 -3.74
C ARG A 571 4.91 6.58 -3.64
N TYR A 572 4.04 5.88 -4.36
CA TYR A 572 2.61 6.17 -4.44
C TYR A 572 1.94 6.00 -3.08
N LEU A 573 2.32 4.98 -2.32
CA LEU A 573 1.87 4.77 -0.95
C LEU A 573 2.09 6.02 -0.07
N VAL A 574 3.33 6.52 0.01
CA VAL A 574 3.64 7.67 0.87
C VAL A 574 2.98 8.96 0.37
N ARG A 575 2.90 9.14 -0.95
CA ARG A 575 2.24 10.30 -1.58
C ARG A 575 0.74 10.27 -1.27
N ALA A 576 0.04 9.18 -1.56
CA ALA A 576 -1.40 9.05 -1.35
C ALA A 576 -1.80 9.21 0.11
N VAL A 577 -1.03 8.65 1.05
CA VAL A 577 -1.30 8.85 2.49
C VAL A 577 -1.10 10.32 2.89
N THR A 578 -0.08 11.00 2.36
CA THR A 578 0.14 12.43 2.61
C THR A 578 -1.03 13.27 2.07
N LEU A 579 -1.52 12.94 0.86
CA LEU A 579 -2.69 13.57 0.25
C LEU A 579 -3.98 13.29 1.04
N ALA A 580 -4.16 12.06 1.54
CA ALA A 580 -5.29 11.69 2.37
C ALA A 580 -5.28 12.46 3.70
N LEU A 581 -4.10 12.64 4.32
CA LEU A 581 -3.95 13.49 5.51
C LEU A 581 -4.23 14.96 5.23
N TYR A 582 -3.83 15.47 4.06
CA TYR A 582 -4.17 16.82 3.62
C TYR A 582 -5.68 17.01 3.47
N GLU A 583 -6.35 16.02 2.90
CA GLU A 583 -7.81 15.95 2.81
C GLU A 583 -8.49 15.44 4.09
N GLN A 584 -7.76 15.33 5.20
CA GLN A 584 -8.29 14.98 6.52
C GLN A 584 -9.04 13.64 6.57
N ALA A 585 -8.57 12.66 5.82
CA ALA A 585 -9.00 11.28 5.97
C ALA A 585 -8.87 10.82 7.43
N ARG A 586 -9.87 10.07 7.89
CA ARG A 586 -9.92 9.47 9.21
C ARG A 586 -9.06 8.21 9.30
N ALA A 587 -9.01 7.44 8.23
CA ALA A 587 -8.19 6.25 8.09
C ALA A 587 -7.78 6.06 6.63
N PHE A 588 -6.64 5.41 6.44
CA PHE A 588 -6.12 4.94 5.16
C PHE A 588 -5.58 3.54 5.37
N LEU A 589 -6.28 2.56 4.83
CA LEU A 589 -5.89 1.17 4.90
C LEU A 589 -5.25 0.77 3.57
N PHE A 590 -3.93 0.55 3.59
CA PHE A 590 -3.24 0.08 2.41
C PHE A 590 -3.63 -1.37 2.12
N PHE A 591 -3.84 -1.67 0.86
CA PHE A 591 -4.05 -3.01 0.34
C PHE A 591 -2.76 -3.42 -0.40
N TYR A 592 -1.96 -4.39 0.07
CA TYR A 592 -2.18 -5.39 1.14
C TYR A 592 -0.87 -5.72 1.91
N LEU A 593 -0.94 -6.56 2.96
CA LEU A 593 0.24 -7.01 3.72
C LEU A 593 1.18 -7.84 2.84
N CYS A 594 0.70 -8.92 2.23
CA CYS A 594 1.50 -9.80 1.38
C CYS A 594 0.80 -10.08 0.04
N ASP A 595 1.57 -10.45 -0.98
CA ASP A 595 1.01 -10.84 -2.28
C ASP A 595 0.08 -12.05 -2.18
N TYR A 596 -0.95 -12.08 -3.01
CA TYR A 596 -1.95 -13.15 -3.01
C TYR A 596 -2.40 -13.58 -4.41
N SER A 597 -1.54 -13.42 -5.42
CA SER A 597 -1.90 -13.80 -6.80
C SER A 597 -2.38 -15.26 -6.92
N PRO A 598 -3.53 -15.51 -7.59
CA PRO A 598 -3.97 -16.85 -7.91
C PRO A 598 -2.92 -17.64 -8.69
N LYS A 599 -2.85 -18.96 -8.48
CA LYS A 599 -1.85 -19.84 -9.13
C LYS A 599 -1.92 -19.81 -10.66
N ASP A 600 -3.12 -19.60 -11.21
CA ASP A 600 -3.41 -19.51 -12.65
C ASP A 600 -3.15 -18.10 -13.23
N GLN A 601 -2.92 -17.09 -12.38
CA GLN A 601 -2.66 -15.70 -12.78
C GLN A 601 -1.52 -15.08 -11.94
N PRO A 602 -0.30 -15.67 -11.99
CA PRO A 602 0.81 -15.22 -11.17
C PRO A 602 1.16 -13.75 -11.46
N GLY A 603 1.37 -12.97 -10.41
CA GLY A 603 1.78 -11.56 -10.50
C GLY A 603 0.65 -10.56 -10.76
N ARG A 604 -0.58 -10.99 -11.09
CA ARG A 604 -1.66 -10.04 -11.46
C ARG A 604 -2.26 -9.29 -10.27
N GLU A 605 -2.27 -9.90 -9.09
CA GLU A 605 -2.90 -9.37 -7.86
C GLU A 605 -1.86 -9.07 -6.76
N ASP A 606 -0.62 -8.79 -7.14
CA ASP A 606 0.50 -8.55 -6.23
C ASP A 606 0.47 -7.14 -5.62
N TYR A 607 -0.48 -6.92 -4.70
CA TYR A 607 -0.66 -5.68 -3.94
C TYR A 607 0.18 -5.61 -2.65
N GLY A 608 0.89 -6.68 -2.30
CA GLY A 608 1.55 -6.82 -1.01
C GLY A 608 2.60 -5.75 -0.74
N MET A 609 2.81 -5.44 0.55
CA MET A 609 4.05 -4.84 1.04
C MET A 609 5.18 -5.88 1.18
N PHE A 610 4.82 -7.16 1.07
CA PHE A 610 5.72 -8.29 1.13
C PHE A 610 5.43 -9.24 -0.03
N TYR A 611 6.49 -9.76 -0.65
CA TYR A 611 6.42 -10.92 -1.51
C TYR A 611 5.91 -12.13 -0.74
N ASN A 612 5.00 -12.88 -1.33
CA ASN A 612 4.65 -14.21 -0.85
C ASN A 612 5.71 -15.20 -1.34
N THR A 613 6.47 -15.78 -0.40
CA THR A 613 7.53 -16.76 -0.70
C THR A 613 7.12 -18.18 -0.30
N ASP A 614 5.84 -18.39 0.01
CA ASP A 614 5.25 -19.68 0.38
C ASP A 614 4.45 -20.23 -0.83
N PRO A 615 5.02 -21.15 -1.62
CA PRO A 615 4.35 -21.67 -2.82
C PRO A 615 3.09 -22.49 -2.51
N GLN A 616 2.88 -22.88 -1.25
CA GLN A 616 1.74 -23.71 -0.85
C GLN A 616 0.52 -22.86 -0.50
N ARG A 617 0.72 -21.61 -0.04
CA ARG A 617 -0.34 -20.78 0.55
C ARG A 617 -0.47 -19.45 -0.18
N VAL A 618 -1.55 -19.29 -0.94
CA VAL A 618 -1.92 -18.01 -1.57
C VAL A 618 -2.37 -16.99 -0.51
N TRP A 619 -3.07 -17.45 0.53
CA TRP A 619 -3.55 -16.64 1.64
C TRP A 619 -2.87 -17.02 2.95
N GLY A 620 -2.44 -16.03 3.73
CA GLY A 620 -1.75 -16.26 5.02
C GLY A 620 -0.46 -17.07 4.89
N PRO A 621 0.50 -16.64 4.06
CA PRO A 621 1.76 -17.36 3.87
C PRO A 621 2.58 -17.43 5.16
N THR A 622 3.35 -18.52 5.32
CA THR A 622 4.23 -18.72 6.49
C THR A 622 5.63 -18.14 6.31
N SER A 623 5.99 -17.80 5.07
CA SER A 623 7.22 -17.11 4.70
C SER A 623 6.90 -15.97 3.74
N VAL A 624 7.54 -14.83 3.97
CA VAL A 624 7.43 -13.64 3.15
C VAL A 624 8.80 -12.96 3.02
N ALA A 625 8.92 -12.06 2.05
CA ALA A 625 10.08 -11.17 1.94
C ALA A 625 9.65 -9.72 1.69
N PRO A 626 10.33 -8.70 2.21
CA PRO A 626 9.81 -7.34 2.18
C PRO A 626 9.97 -6.73 0.79
N ARG A 627 8.91 -6.06 0.30
CA ARG A 627 9.02 -5.11 -0.82
C ARG A 627 9.49 -3.74 -0.28
N PRO A 628 9.99 -2.83 -1.13
CA PRO A 628 10.31 -1.46 -0.73
C PRO A 628 9.15 -0.71 -0.04
N ALA A 629 7.90 -1.06 -0.37
CA ALA A 629 6.71 -0.50 0.26
C ALA A 629 6.66 -0.74 1.78
N ALA A 630 7.09 -1.91 2.29
CA ALA A 630 7.15 -2.18 3.74
C ALA A 630 8.10 -1.22 4.47
N ALA A 631 9.27 -0.95 3.88
CA ALA A 631 10.24 -0.02 4.43
C ALA A 631 9.71 1.43 4.39
N ALA A 632 9.17 1.85 3.24
CA ALA A 632 8.59 3.18 3.06
C ALA A 632 7.41 3.45 4.01
N TYR A 633 6.51 2.48 4.17
CA TYR A 633 5.39 2.57 5.10
C TYR A 633 5.89 2.72 6.54
N THR A 634 6.86 1.91 6.96
CA THR A 634 7.43 1.99 8.31
C THR A 634 8.02 3.38 8.60
N VAL A 635 8.77 3.94 7.65
CA VAL A 635 9.37 5.27 7.79
C VAL A 635 8.29 6.35 7.85
N MET A 636 7.30 6.27 6.96
CA MET A 636 6.17 7.19 6.93
C MET A 636 5.39 7.19 8.24
N THR A 637 5.01 6.03 8.78
CA THR A 637 4.27 5.96 10.05
C THR A 637 5.09 6.55 11.20
N ARG A 638 6.41 6.34 11.26
CA ARG A 638 7.27 6.97 12.28
C ARG A 638 7.29 8.48 12.22
N MET A 639 7.14 9.05 11.03
CA MET A 639 7.21 10.50 10.84
C MET A 639 5.86 11.17 11.03
N LEU A 640 4.78 10.57 10.52
CA LEU A 640 3.47 11.20 10.39
C LEU A 640 2.46 10.77 11.47
N GLU A 641 2.78 9.77 12.30
CA GLU A 641 1.88 9.33 13.38
C GLU A 641 1.61 10.45 14.39
N GLY A 642 0.33 10.80 14.53
CA GLY A 642 -0.14 11.92 15.35
C GLY A 642 0.20 13.31 14.78
N ALA A 643 0.72 13.39 13.54
CA ALA A 643 0.99 14.67 12.90
C ALA A 643 -0.30 15.26 12.32
N ARG A 644 -0.54 16.55 12.57
CA ARG A 644 -1.67 17.28 11.99
C ARG A 644 -1.22 18.04 10.74
N CYS A 645 -1.87 17.80 9.60
CA CYS A 645 -1.61 18.58 8.39
C CYS A 645 -2.06 20.04 8.60
N LEU A 646 -1.17 20.98 8.28
CA LEU A 646 -1.41 22.43 8.34
C LEU A 646 -1.80 22.99 6.97
N GLY A 647 -1.39 22.33 5.89
CA GLY A 647 -1.74 22.68 4.53
C GLY A 647 -0.61 22.48 3.54
N ARG A 648 -0.91 22.77 2.26
CA ARG A 648 0.04 22.71 1.16
C ARG A 648 1.03 23.89 1.22
N MET A 649 2.25 23.63 0.76
CA MET A 649 3.32 24.60 0.62
C MET A 649 3.46 25.02 -0.84
N ARG A 650 3.74 26.31 -1.06
CA ARG A 650 4.18 26.78 -2.37
C ARG A 650 5.63 26.35 -2.59
N LEU A 651 5.87 25.53 -3.62
CA LEU A 651 7.21 25.10 -4.02
C LEU A 651 7.51 25.51 -5.47
N THR A 652 8.79 25.69 -5.76
CA THR A 652 9.31 25.88 -7.12
C THR A 652 10.41 24.85 -7.39
N PRO A 653 10.55 24.34 -8.61
CA PRO A 653 9.72 24.59 -9.81
C PRO A 653 8.35 23.89 -9.77
N SER A 654 7.50 24.15 -10.77
CA SER A 654 6.20 23.49 -10.95
C SER A 654 6.33 21.96 -10.99
N GLY A 655 5.23 21.26 -10.64
CA GLY A 655 5.24 19.81 -10.44
C GLY A 655 5.87 19.36 -9.12
N SER A 656 6.21 20.31 -8.23
CA SER A 656 6.68 20.02 -6.88
C SER A 656 5.51 20.11 -5.88
N TYR A 657 5.46 19.15 -4.96
CA TYR A 657 4.44 19.05 -3.94
C TYR A 657 5.10 19.14 -2.56
N GLY A 658 4.45 19.87 -1.65
CA GLY A 658 4.94 20.05 -0.30
C GLY A 658 3.79 20.25 0.66
N PHE A 659 3.87 19.61 1.82
CA PHE A 659 2.83 19.66 2.84
C PHE A 659 3.48 19.92 4.20
N ALA A 660 2.95 20.92 4.91
CA ALA A 660 3.39 21.26 6.25
C ALA A 660 2.55 20.53 7.29
N PHE A 661 3.20 20.03 8.32
CA PHE A 661 2.59 19.29 9.42
C PHE A 661 3.09 19.84 10.75
N ARG A 662 2.20 19.81 11.74
CA ARG A 662 2.57 19.91 13.15
C ARG A 662 2.79 18.50 13.67
N GLY A 663 4.06 18.08 13.77
CA GLY A 663 4.45 16.80 14.35
C GLY A 663 4.66 16.88 15.86
N ARG A 664 4.79 15.71 16.51
CA ARG A 664 5.02 15.60 17.97
C ARG A 664 6.35 16.21 18.42
N GLN A 665 7.35 16.19 17.54
CA GLN A 665 8.71 16.71 17.80
C GLN A 665 8.94 18.10 17.19
N GLY A 666 7.87 18.77 16.74
CA GLY A 666 7.95 20.09 16.11
C GLY A 666 7.48 20.09 14.64
N PRO A 667 7.78 21.17 13.89
CA PRO A 667 7.42 21.30 12.49
C PRO A 667 8.00 20.18 11.63
N LEU A 668 7.18 19.66 10.73
CA LEU A 668 7.49 18.55 9.85
C LEU A 668 6.97 18.88 8.45
N TYR A 669 7.69 18.50 7.40
CA TYR A 669 7.27 18.76 6.03
C TYR A 669 7.51 17.54 5.15
N VAL A 670 6.56 17.18 4.30
CA VAL A 670 6.72 16.10 3.32
C VAL A 670 6.72 16.71 1.94
N LEU A 671 7.82 16.52 1.19
CA LEU A 671 8.04 17.14 -0.10
C LEU A 671 8.45 16.11 -1.15
N TRP A 672 8.03 16.31 -2.40
CA TRP A 672 8.48 15.53 -3.55
C TRP A 672 8.27 16.33 -4.84
N ARG A 673 8.76 15.78 -5.94
CA ARG A 673 8.41 16.22 -7.29
C ARG A 673 7.67 15.09 -7.98
N GLU A 674 6.59 15.38 -8.69
CA GLU A 674 5.76 14.37 -9.33
C GLU A 674 6.58 13.48 -10.28
N GLN A 675 7.39 14.13 -11.12
CA GLN A 675 8.24 13.55 -12.15
C GLN A 675 9.59 14.27 -12.22
N GLY A 676 10.67 13.54 -12.55
CA GLY A 676 12.01 14.11 -12.71
C GLY A 676 12.65 14.60 -11.40
N ARG A 677 13.83 15.23 -11.50
CA ARG A 677 14.60 15.72 -10.34
C ARG A 677 14.82 17.22 -10.43
N ALA A 678 14.71 17.93 -9.31
CA ALA A 678 15.04 19.35 -9.22
C ALA A 678 15.31 19.75 -7.77
N GLY A 679 16.07 20.82 -7.55
CA GLY A 679 16.19 21.44 -6.22
C GLY A 679 15.06 22.45 -5.98
N THR A 680 14.50 22.47 -4.76
CA THR A 680 13.62 23.55 -4.31
C THR A 680 14.32 24.37 -3.21
N PRO A 681 14.44 25.70 -3.36
CA PRO A 681 15.02 26.55 -2.32
C PRO A 681 13.99 26.87 -1.25
N LEU A 682 14.27 26.52 0.01
CA LEU A 682 13.42 26.83 1.16
C LEU A 682 14.10 27.86 2.06
N ARG A 683 13.35 28.87 2.51
CA ARG A 683 13.80 29.78 3.58
C ARG A 683 13.63 29.08 4.93
N ILE A 684 14.61 29.21 5.81
CA ILE A 684 14.55 28.63 7.16
C ILE A 684 14.95 29.66 8.20
N ARG A 685 14.47 29.50 9.45
CA ARG A 685 14.86 30.37 10.59
C ARG A 685 16.01 29.79 11.43
N GLY A 686 16.59 28.67 10.99
CA GLY A 686 17.75 28.04 11.62
C GLY A 686 18.97 27.98 10.70
N ASP A 687 19.99 27.27 11.16
CA ASP A 687 21.26 27.04 10.46
C ASP A 687 21.24 25.77 9.59
N ALA A 688 20.26 24.88 9.79
CA ALA A 688 20.10 23.67 8.98
C ALA A 688 18.68 23.08 9.06
N VAL A 689 18.41 22.15 8.15
CA VAL A 689 17.29 21.21 8.25
C VAL A 689 17.80 19.77 8.23
N GLN A 690 17.07 18.89 8.90
CA GLN A 690 17.24 17.45 8.78
C GLN A 690 16.34 16.94 7.67
N VAL A 691 16.88 16.13 6.76
CA VAL A 691 16.14 15.49 5.66
C VAL A 691 16.24 13.98 5.80
N THR A 692 15.09 13.33 5.88
CA THR A 692 14.93 11.88 5.92
C THR A 692 14.37 11.41 4.58
N ASP A 693 15.05 10.45 3.95
CA ASP A 693 14.61 9.86 2.68
C ASP A 693 13.50 8.82 2.87
N LEU A 694 12.94 8.34 1.75
CA LEU A 694 11.87 7.33 1.72
C LEU A 694 12.23 6.05 2.50
N MET A 695 13.52 5.74 2.62
CA MET A 695 14.04 4.54 3.29
C MET A 695 14.46 4.80 4.76
N GLY A 696 14.29 6.02 5.26
CA GLY A 696 14.57 6.38 6.65
C GLY A 696 15.99 6.86 6.91
N ASN A 697 16.84 6.97 5.88
CA ASN A 697 18.18 7.53 6.05
C ASN A 697 18.10 9.04 6.18
N THR A 698 18.87 9.58 7.10
CA THR A 698 18.76 10.97 7.50
C THR A 698 20.08 11.71 7.29
N ARG A 699 20.01 12.93 6.75
CA ARG A 699 21.17 13.82 6.57
C ARG A 699 20.83 15.26 6.95
N ARG A 700 21.84 16.04 7.29
CA ARG A 700 21.71 17.48 7.59
C ARG A 700 22.00 18.30 6.33
N LEU A 701 21.13 19.25 5.99
CA LEU A 701 21.37 20.26 4.96
C LEU A 701 21.57 21.62 5.65
N ALA A 702 22.79 22.15 5.58
CA ALA A 702 23.12 23.45 6.13
C ALA A 702 22.54 24.59 5.29
N ALA A 703 22.11 25.65 5.94
CA ALA A 703 21.66 26.87 5.29
C ALA A 703 22.82 27.68 4.73
N ARG A 704 22.59 28.29 3.57
CA ARG A 704 23.42 29.34 2.98
C ARG A 704 22.54 30.57 2.78
N ALA A 705 22.92 31.69 3.38
CA ALA A 705 22.12 32.93 3.38
C ALA A 705 20.64 32.72 3.79
N GLY A 706 20.41 31.95 4.87
CA GLY A 706 19.07 31.66 5.41
C GLY A 706 18.21 30.74 4.52
N ARG A 707 18.82 30.05 3.55
CA ARG A 707 18.13 29.14 2.63
C ARG A 707 18.80 27.77 2.56
N VAL A 708 18.00 26.74 2.36
CA VAL A 708 18.47 25.38 2.06
C VAL A 708 17.96 24.97 0.68
N LEU A 709 18.82 24.37 -0.14
CA LEU A 709 18.42 23.75 -1.40
C LEU A 709 18.08 22.29 -1.15
N VAL A 710 16.80 21.95 -1.22
CA VAL A 710 16.31 20.59 -0.97
C VAL A 710 16.18 19.86 -2.31
N PRO A 711 16.90 18.75 -2.53
CA PRO A 711 16.75 17.97 -3.75
C PRO A 711 15.43 17.19 -3.69
N LEU A 712 14.58 17.42 -4.69
CA LEU A 712 13.32 16.73 -4.91
C LEU A 712 13.43 15.76 -6.07
N SER A 713 12.67 14.67 -5.95
CA SER A 713 12.50 13.62 -6.95
C SER A 713 11.11 12.99 -6.78
N PRO A 714 10.74 11.96 -7.57
CA PRO A 714 9.53 11.18 -7.32
C PRO A 714 9.52 10.45 -5.97
N ASN A 715 10.68 10.30 -5.32
CA ASN A 715 10.77 9.79 -3.95
C ASN A 715 10.44 10.90 -2.95
N PRO A 716 9.40 10.75 -2.11
CA PRO A 716 9.13 11.66 -1.02
C PRO A 716 10.29 11.75 -0.04
N VAL A 717 10.53 12.97 0.44
CA VAL A 717 11.46 13.27 1.53
C VAL A 717 10.70 13.97 2.64
N CYS A 718 11.13 13.72 3.87
CA CYS A 718 10.59 14.34 5.05
C CYS A 718 11.62 15.29 5.65
N LEU A 719 11.19 16.50 6.02
CA LEU A 719 12.06 17.53 6.57
C LEU A 719 11.65 17.88 7.99
N ARG A 720 12.65 18.05 8.84
CA ARG A 720 12.51 18.60 10.19
C ARG A 720 13.41 19.82 10.37
N GLY A 721 12.86 20.88 10.93
CA GLY A 721 13.52 22.17 11.13
C GLY A 721 12.51 23.32 10.99
N ASP A 722 12.92 24.54 11.32
CA ASP A 722 12.05 25.73 11.21
C ASP A 722 12.06 26.27 9.77
N VAL A 723 11.28 25.62 8.89
CA VAL A 723 11.06 26.11 7.53
C VAL A 723 10.01 27.21 7.54
N VAL A 724 10.32 28.34 6.91
CA VAL A 724 9.36 29.42 6.69
C VAL A 724 8.31 28.93 5.70
N TRP A 725 7.19 28.44 6.24
CA TRP A 725 6.07 27.96 5.44
C TRP A 725 5.37 29.12 4.74
N GLN A 726 5.32 29.04 3.41
CA GLN A 726 4.44 29.85 2.58
C GLN A 726 3.31 28.96 2.08
N PRO A 727 2.05 29.23 2.46
CA PRO A 727 0.91 28.50 1.92
C PRO A 727 0.89 28.56 0.39
N ALA A 728 0.50 27.45 -0.24
CA ALA A 728 0.13 27.49 -1.66
C ALA A 728 -1.05 28.47 -1.82
N GLY A 729 -1.00 29.32 -2.85
CA GLY A 729 -2.13 30.18 -3.21
C GLY A 729 -3.27 29.36 -3.82
N ASP A 730 -4.19 30.04 -4.51
CA ASP A 730 -5.31 29.38 -5.20
C ASP A 730 -4.81 28.69 -6.48
N ASP A 731 -4.27 27.48 -6.35
CA ASP A 731 -3.74 26.65 -7.44
C ASP A 731 -4.72 25.54 -7.85
N GLY A 732 -6.02 25.77 -7.63
CA GLY A 732 -7.09 24.78 -7.79
C GLY A 732 -7.14 23.75 -6.66
N TRP A 733 -6.13 23.70 -5.79
CA TRP A 733 -6.08 22.83 -4.62
C TRP A 733 -6.41 23.56 -3.31
N ALA A 734 -6.90 24.80 -3.35
CA ALA A 734 -7.24 25.55 -2.14
C ALA A 734 -8.72 25.40 -1.74
N THR A 735 -8.95 24.66 -0.65
CA THR A 735 -9.76 25.20 0.45
C THR A 735 -9.20 24.62 1.75
N PRO A 736 -8.76 25.43 2.72
CA PRO A 736 -8.35 24.92 4.02
C PRO A 736 -9.52 24.21 4.73
N PRO A 737 -9.23 23.30 5.69
CA PRO A 737 -10.24 22.72 6.58
C PRO A 737 -11.23 23.76 7.10
N PRO A 738 -12.50 23.39 7.39
CA PRO A 738 -13.31 24.22 8.26
C PRO A 738 -12.54 24.43 9.57
N GLN A 739 -12.25 25.70 9.88
CA GLN A 739 -11.68 26.08 11.18
C GLN A 739 -12.59 25.56 12.31
N PRO A 740 -12.04 25.30 13.51
CA PRO A 740 -12.85 25.17 14.72
C PRO A 740 -13.82 26.35 14.81
N ARG A 741 -15.12 26.07 15.00
CA ARG A 741 -16.14 27.12 15.03
C ARG A 741 -17.01 27.00 16.27
N LEU A 742 -17.29 28.15 16.84
CA LEU A 742 -18.38 28.38 17.78
C LEU A 742 -19.50 29.09 17.01
N ALA A 743 -20.66 28.44 16.92
CA ALA A 743 -21.89 29.07 16.44
C ALA A 743 -22.79 29.42 17.63
N VAL A 744 -23.47 30.56 17.60
CA VAL A 744 -24.28 31.07 18.71
C VAL A 744 -25.70 31.28 18.23
N THR A 745 -26.71 30.91 19.03
CA THR A 745 -28.11 31.03 18.66
C THR A 745 -28.95 31.47 19.86
N PRO A 746 -29.65 32.64 19.79
CA PRO A 746 -29.60 33.61 18.70
C PRO A 746 -28.21 34.28 18.58
N ASP A 747 -27.84 34.74 17.38
CA ASP A 747 -26.50 35.33 17.10
C ASP A 747 -26.19 36.56 17.97
N VAL A 748 -27.22 37.29 18.39
CA VAL A 748 -27.16 38.45 19.30
C VAL A 748 -28.24 38.27 20.37
N PRO A 749 -27.90 37.80 21.59
CA PRO A 749 -28.85 37.72 22.70
C PRO A 749 -29.27 39.12 23.17
N SER A 750 -30.51 39.28 23.61
CA SER A 750 -31.01 40.51 24.22
C SER A 750 -31.54 40.27 25.63
N ALA A 751 -31.21 41.17 26.56
CA ALA A 751 -31.66 41.16 27.94
C ALA A 751 -31.95 42.60 28.40
N SER A 752 -32.86 42.79 29.34
CA SER A 752 -33.05 44.07 30.05
C SER A 752 -32.06 44.17 31.22
N ALA A 753 -31.78 45.38 31.71
CA ALA A 753 -31.17 45.54 33.03
C ALA A 753 -32.02 44.81 34.09
N GLY A 754 -31.40 43.99 34.95
CA GLY A 754 -32.08 43.11 35.89
C GLY A 754 -32.65 41.81 35.31
N GLY A 755 -32.56 41.63 33.98
CA GLY A 755 -33.11 40.50 33.25
C GLY A 755 -32.12 39.35 33.03
N THR A 756 -32.65 38.20 32.62
CA THR A 756 -31.87 37.03 32.21
C THR A 756 -32.24 36.63 30.77
N THR A 757 -31.25 36.28 29.94
CA THR A 757 -31.46 35.79 28.56
C THR A 757 -30.70 34.50 28.29
N ALA A 758 -31.33 33.57 27.58
CA ALA A 758 -30.73 32.27 27.25
C ALA A 758 -30.22 32.24 25.80
N PHE A 759 -29.08 31.58 25.60
CA PHE A 759 -28.51 31.34 24.27
C PHE A 759 -27.82 29.98 24.21
N SER A 760 -27.71 29.45 23.00
CA SER A 760 -27.02 28.18 22.73
C SER A 760 -25.72 28.43 22.00
N VAL A 761 -24.68 27.66 22.35
CA VAL A 761 -23.37 27.65 21.70
C VAL A 761 -23.12 26.29 21.10
N THR A 762 -23.07 26.22 19.79
CA THR A 762 -22.73 25.02 19.04
C THR A 762 -21.22 24.97 18.80
N VAL A 763 -20.58 23.93 19.29
CA VAL A 763 -19.14 23.66 19.11
C VAL A 763 -18.98 22.58 18.06
N ARG A 764 -18.16 22.86 17.04
CA ARG A 764 -17.79 21.86 16.04
C ARG A 764 -16.35 21.41 16.25
N ASN A 765 -16.16 20.09 16.38
CA ASN A 765 -14.87 19.46 16.21
C ASN A 765 -14.57 19.37 14.71
N PRO A 766 -13.52 20.00 14.17
CA PRO A 766 -13.10 19.85 12.78
C PRO A 766 -11.99 18.79 12.64
N THR A 767 -11.73 18.01 13.68
CA THR A 767 -10.67 17.02 13.71
C THR A 767 -11.24 15.61 13.68
N ASN A 768 -10.41 14.68 13.24
CA ASN A 768 -10.70 13.27 13.15
C ASN A 768 -10.46 12.52 14.48
N THR A 769 -10.27 13.25 15.57
CA THR A 769 -10.03 12.72 16.92
C THR A 769 -11.12 13.17 17.87
N TRP A 770 -11.41 12.36 18.88
CA TRP A 770 -12.26 12.80 19.99
C TRP A 770 -11.63 13.99 20.69
N LEU A 771 -12.45 14.99 21.03
CA LEU A 771 -12.03 16.15 21.79
C LEU A 771 -12.88 16.30 23.05
N ASP A 772 -12.23 16.38 24.20
CA ASP A 772 -12.86 16.91 25.40
C ASP A 772 -12.70 18.44 25.35
N VAL A 773 -13.83 19.15 25.19
CA VAL A 773 -13.86 20.59 25.01
C VAL A 773 -14.57 21.25 26.18
N THR A 774 -13.94 22.27 26.77
CA THR A 774 -14.57 23.17 27.73
C THR A 774 -14.85 24.50 27.05
N VAL A 775 -16.13 24.88 26.96
CA VAL A 775 -16.57 26.20 26.50
C VAL A 775 -16.79 27.08 27.71
N GLN A 776 -16.09 28.20 27.79
CA GLN A 776 -16.19 29.16 28.88
C GLN A 776 -16.69 30.50 28.36
N ALA A 777 -17.62 31.13 29.09
CA ALA A 777 -18.09 32.49 28.80
C ALA A 777 -17.35 33.49 29.68
N ARG A 778 -16.58 34.39 29.07
CA ARG A 778 -15.98 35.55 29.75
C ARG A 778 -16.90 36.75 29.57
N VAL A 779 -17.43 37.22 30.68
CA VAL A 779 -18.47 38.25 30.74
C VAL A 779 -17.90 39.58 31.29
N PRO A 780 -18.44 40.73 30.88
CA PRO A 780 -18.05 42.03 31.43
C PRO A 780 -18.58 42.23 32.85
N ALA A 781 -18.09 43.26 33.54
CA ALA A 781 -18.56 43.60 34.89
C ALA A 781 -20.08 43.85 34.91
N GLY A 782 -20.77 43.34 35.93
CA GLY A 782 -22.23 43.43 36.06
C GLY A 782 -23.03 42.40 35.25
N VAL A 783 -22.37 41.51 34.50
CA VAL A 783 -23.01 40.39 33.79
C VAL A 783 -22.49 39.07 34.35
N THR A 784 -23.38 38.07 34.53
CA THR A 784 -23.01 36.72 34.97
C THR A 784 -23.52 35.67 33.98
N ALA A 785 -22.75 34.59 33.77
CA ALA A 785 -23.15 33.46 32.92
C ALA A 785 -23.41 32.19 33.75
N ASP A 786 -24.50 31.48 33.46
CA ASP A 786 -24.85 30.19 34.07
C ASP A 786 -25.11 29.10 32.99
N PRO A 787 -24.35 27.99 32.98
CA PRO A 787 -23.13 27.78 33.76
C PRO A 787 -21.99 28.70 33.25
N PRO A 788 -20.98 29.03 34.08
CA PRO A 788 -19.83 29.82 33.64
C PRO A 788 -18.96 29.08 32.61
N ALA A 789 -19.01 27.74 32.61
CA ALA A 789 -18.38 26.89 31.62
C ALA A 789 -19.18 25.58 31.41
N ALA A 790 -19.17 25.08 30.18
CA ALA A 790 -19.79 23.81 29.80
C ALA A 790 -18.73 22.85 29.21
N ARG A 791 -18.73 21.60 29.65
CA ARG A 791 -17.85 20.55 29.12
C ARG A 791 -18.62 19.65 28.17
N VAL A 792 -18.08 19.44 26.97
CA VAL A 792 -18.66 18.55 25.96
C VAL A 792 -17.58 17.65 25.40
N ARG A 793 -17.92 16.36 25.24
CA ARG A 793 -17.08 15.40 24.55
C ARG A 793 -17.56 15.29 23.11
N LEU A 794 -16.71 15.70 22.18
CA LEU A 794 -17.02 15.71 20.76
C LEU A 794 -16.40 14.50 20.09
N GLY A 795 -17.23 13.70 19.42
CA GLY A 795 -16.78 12.66 18.50
C GLY A 795 -16.00 13.24 17.31
N ASN A 796 -15.44 12.37 16.47
CA ASN A 796 -14.72 12.77 15.26
C ASN A 796 -15.65 13.61 14.36
N TYR A 797 -15.22 14.82 14.02
CA TYR A 797 -16.04 15.82 13.30
C TYR A 797 -17.38 16.18 13.96
N GLY A 798 -17.56 15.79 15.22
CA GLY A 798 -18.79 15.91 15.96
C GLY A 798 -19.18 17.34 16.27
N VAL A 799 -20.46 17.53 16.52
CA VAL A 799 -21.06 18.80 16.90
C VAL A 799 -21.78 18.59 18.23
N ALA A 800 -21.62 19.50 19.17
CA ALA A 800 -22.43 19.53 20.38
C ALA A 800 -22.90 20.95 20.67
N THR A 801 -24.04 21.05 21.33
CA THR A 801 -24.64 22.32 21.72
C THR A 801 -24.61 22.46 23.23
N CYS A 802 -24.04 23.55 23.71
CA CYS A 802 -24.06 23.98 25.10
C CYS A 802 -25.13 25.06 25.26
N ARG A 803 -25.85 25.09 26.39
CA ARG A 803 -26.79 26.18 26.71
C ARG A 803 -26.20 27.04 27.82
N PHE A 804 -26.39 28.35 27.70
CA PHE A 804 -25.96 29.36 28.66
C PHE A 804 -27.11 30.34 28.92
N ALA A 805 -27.18 30.87 30.14
CA ALA A 805 -28.02 31.99 30.51
C ALA A 805 -27.14 33.16 30.99
N LEU A 806 -27.45 34.38 30.56
CA LEU A 806 -26.77 35.61 30.98
C LEU A 806 -27.72 36.43 31.82
N SER A 807 -27.34 36.75 33.06
CA SER A 807 -28.05 37.67 33.92
C SER A 807 -27.33 39.00 33.96
N VAL A 808 -28.07 40.10 33.81
CA VAL A 808 -27.53 41.47 33.75
C VAL A 808 -27.98 42.21 35.01
N ALA A 809 -27.04 42.79 35.76
CA ALA A 809 -27.37 43.57 36.96
C ALA A 809 -28.10 44.87 36.61
N ASN A 810 -28.84 45.42 37.57
CA ASN A 810 -29.68 46.62 37.38
C ASN A 810 -28.86 47.88 37.08
N ASP A 811 -27.59 47.92 37.47
CA ASP A 811 -26.66 49.03 37.32
C ASP A 811 -25.88 49.00 36.00
N VAL A 812 -26.07 47.98 35.16
CA VAL A 812 -25.45 47.90 33.83
C VAL A 812 -26.13 48.87 32.88
N MET A 813 -25.34 49.79 32.31
CA MET A 813 -25.83 50.78 31.35
C MET A 813 -26.45 50.10 30.11
N PRO A 814 -27.63 50.56 29.66
CA PRO A 814 -28.22 50.11 28.39
C PRO A 814 -27.26 50.34 27.23
N GLY A 815 -27.12 49.35 26.34
CA GLY A 815 -26.16 49.38 25.24
C GLY A 815 -25.65 48.00 24.84
N GLU A 816 -24.65 47.98 23.96
CA GLU A 816 -24.00 46.74 23.52
C GLU A 816 -22.90 46.32 24.50
N GLN A 817 -22.98 45.09 24.98
CA GLN A 817 -21.98 44.45 25.84
C GLN A 817 -21.35 43.28 25.09
N VAL A 818 -20.05 43.01 25.29
CA VAL A 818 -19.36 41.91 24.59
C VAL A 818 -19.02 40.78 25.56
N VAL A 819 -19.47 39.57 25.25
CA VAL A 819 -19.10 38.33 25.93
C VAL A 819 -18.17 37.53 25.02
N LEU A 820 -17.01 37.12 25.54
CA LEU A 820 -16.08 36.28 24.80
C LEU A 820 -16.30 34.82 25.15
N LEU A 821 -16.72 34.02 24.18
CA LEU A 821 -16.78 32.57 24.30
C LEU A 821 -15.43 31.97 23.90
N GLU A 822 -14.84 31.18 24.80
CA GLU A 822 -13.59 30.47 24.54
C GLU A 822 -13.80 28.96 24.65
N ALA A 823 -13.45 28.21 23.61
CA ALA A 823 -13.38 26.75 23.66
C ALA A 823 -11.94 26.31 23.87
N THR A 824 -11.71 25.48 24.88
CA THR A 824 -10.40 24.94 25.24
C THR A 824 -10.42 23.42 25.23
N THR A 825 -9.31 22.79 24.83
CA THR A 825 -9.09 21.34 24.90
C THR A 825 -7.69 21.09 25.43
N GLU A 826 -7.53 20.16 26.38
CA GLU A 826 -6.25 19.87 27.06
C GLU A 826 -5.53 21.13 27.58
N GLY A 827 -6.30 22.10 28.10
CA GLY A 827 -5.77 23.37 28.62
C GLY A 827 -5.30 24.37 27.56
N ARG A 828 -5.50 24.09 26.26
CA ARG A 828 -5.16 24.98 25.15
C ARG A 828 -6.40 25.51 24.46
N ARG A 829 -6.37 26.80 24.10
CA ARG A 829 -7.46 27.45 23.35
C ARG A 829 -7.55 26.89 21.93
N PHE A 830 -8.75 26.49 21.55
CA PHE A 830 -9.06 25.76 20.32
C PHE A 830 -10.02 26.53 19.39
N ALA A 831 -10.92 27.35 19.94
CA ALA A 831 -11.72 28.33 19.20
C ALA A 831 -12.09 29.51 20.12
N GLU A 832 -12.37 30.67 19.55
CA GLU A 832 -12.93 31.81 20.28
C GLU A 832 -14.00 32.52 19.43
N ARG A 833 -15.00 33.12 20.08
CA ARG A 833 -16.00 33.95 19.40
C ARG A 833 -16.49 35.06 20.34
N PRO A 834 -16.34 36.34 19.97
CA PRO A 834 -17.04 37.42 20.66
C PRO A 834 -18.54 37.38 20.29
N VAL A 835 -19.38 37.63 21.29
CA VAL A 835 -20.85 37.71 21.17
C VAL A 835 -21.28 39.05 21.73
N THR A 836 -21.93 39.86 20.91
CA THR A 836 -22.56 41.10 21.35
C THR A 836 -23.91 40.78 21.98
N ILE A 837 -24.15 41.28 23.18
CA ILE A 837 -25.44 41.27 23.87
C ILE A 837 -26.00 42.68 23.81
N ARG A 838 -27.30 42.81 23.49
CA ARG A 838 -28.00 44.10 23.63
C ARG A 838 -28.69 44.18 24.98
N VAL A 839 -28.23 45.12 25.81
CA VAL A 839 -28.85 45.45 27.09
C VAL A 839 -29.88 46.55 26.87
N GLY A 840 -31.17 46.20 27.01
CA GLY A 840 -32.29 47.11 26.98
C GLY A 840 -32.52 47.81 28.33
N LYS A 841 -33.33 48.88 28.30
CA LYS A 841 -33.85 49.51 29.52
C LYS A 841 -34.82 48.61 30.27
#